data_AF-A0A371QTL8-F1
#
_entry.id   AF-A0A371QTL8-F1
#
_cell.length_a   1.000
_cell.length_b   1.000
_cell.length_c   1.000
_cell.angle_alpha   90.00
_cell.angle_beta   90.00
_cell.angle_gamma   90.00
#
_symmetry.space_group_name_H-M   'P 1'
#
loop_
_entity.id
_entity.type
_entity.pdbx_description
1 polymer ?
#
loop_
_entity_poly.entity_id
_entity_poly.type
_entity_poly.pdbx_seq_one_letter_code
_entity_poly.pdbx_strand_id
1 'polypeptide(L)'
;MGYGAAQIHGQAVTDTLQAAVNDTIPPVVSDTVSVDEPIPTDADTVQTRPDLDELMQQRQQQPGQVDQRPQGQGPGSRGEATGDVVHFQARDSLVFNFREQRKGYLYGSANVTHESGALDAGKIDLDLRLNQVEAQTQTPEDTLSYPVLRQANRDLKSTRILFNYETEKGKFEVAEIEVPDGYVIGTQVKNVSQTEVFIEDGIYSSCPPDHMYYYIRAERMKVVDEDEIFFTNARLYILDIPYPLVFPFGYVPAGIDRRQSGLLEPTYLFQNTGSRGLGLQNLGWFQIFNEYLVGEASVDIFTSGTFFSNNRIQYRRTGQYNGSITLGYSREQGLEPTDLNFAETVSKRLAINHDQQLSPYANISANINLNTSNYFQRNSLDIDERAQTSSTSRVSYRYNHPEGNYNFSLTSNLNQQFNTNVARLTGPEMNFSMRQFSPFETDRPGTMDQRWYERITVSYRNNFRSNFNFTPIAREEAEVNWFEALLDPQKYREATGDDRHIQYGFVQRAQVRAGQLVPSQFINVSANLDFNEYWYPTTTRREFNPEENRVEEFREMGFATARDFNTSLNFSTTFYGISQMSIGNFEGLRHTVRPSVSLSYRPDFSDDFWGFYQEVQTDTTGTTRQFSRFDREVFGGPASGEQRTINFGVTNILETKRVRRDSTGEVQTTNLRLIDNLSINSNYNFAADSLKFGNVNVSVSSRVLEGIRLQASANYSLYARNENGQQIDTFIWNAGDKYLQPLSYSLSASTSFSGGERGPRISTPPYRPYDPYNQQFFSPIDQYFNDQPVQPIQSTWSLGLDFSYRWNYRFGQDANQTATLNANNIQFNLTPKWSVSTRLGYDFIEKELTPAQFRLNRQMVCWNLSFQFNPFGDNQYYSFRLSLSSGQISSLFQKLPGLNNLERSSREAGRPPPRF
;
A
#
# COMPACT_ATOMS: atom_id res chain seq x y z
N MET A 1 -28.91 60.60 9.70
CA MET A 1 -29.14 61.67 8.70
C MET A 1 -28.31 61.33 7.46
N GLY A 2 -28.92 61.38 6.28
CA GLY A 2 -28.27 61.15 4.98
C GLY A 2 -28.64 59.81 4.31
N TYR A 3 -29.80 59.77 3.65
CA TYR A 3 -30.14 58.73 2.68
C TYR A 3 -29.43 59.03 1.36
N GLY A 4 -28.66 58.08 0.83
CA GLY A 4 -28.08 58.12 -0.52
C GLY A 4 -28.40 56.82 -1.25
N ALA A 5 -29.38 56.88 -2.15
CA ALA A 5 -29.74 55.78 -3.04
C ALA A 5 -28.72 55.67 -4.18
N ALA A 6 -28.12 54.49 -4.37
CA ALA A 6 -27.33 54.16 -5.54
C ALA A 6 -28.15 53.27 -6.47
N GLN A 7 -28.52 53.81 -7.63
CA GLN A 7 -29.18 53.09 -8.73
C GLN A 7 -28.19 52.10 -9.38
N ILE A 8 -28.57 50.84 -9.46
CA ILE A 8 -27.86 49.81 -10.23
C ILE A 8 -28.44 49.80 -11.65
N HIS A 9 -27.64 50.13 -12.65
CA HIS A 9 -27.96 49.92 -14.06
C HIS A 9 -27.61 48.48 -14.44
N GLY A 10 -28.62 47.65 -14.72
CA GLY A 10 -28.45 46.35 -15.38
C GLY A 10 -28.61 46.52 -16.88
N GLN A 11 -27.53 46.40 -17.65
CA GLN A 11 -27.60 46.17 -19.10
C GLN A 11 -27.74 44.67 -19.33
N ALA A 12 -28.86 44.24 -19.90
CA ALA A 12 -29.03 42.91 -20.46
C ALA A 12 -28.32 42.84 -21.81
N VAL A 13 -27.32 41.96 -21.93
CA VAL A 13 -26.74 41.57 -23.22
C VAL A 13 -27.49 40.32 -23.68
N THR A 14 -28.35 40.47 -24.67
CA THR A 14 -28.93 39.37 -25.44
C THR A 14 -27.87 38.84 -26.40
N ASP A 15 -27.41 37.61 -26.19
CA ASP A 15 -26.56 36.91 -27.14
C ASP A 15 -27.41 36.01 -28.03
N THR A 16 -27.39 36.29 -29.33
CA THR A 16 -28.13 35.58 -30.37
C THR A 16 -27.33 34.38 -30.85
N LEU A 17 -27.72 33.17 -30.44
CA LEU A 17 -27.16 31.93 -31.00
C LEU A 17 -27.84 31.60 -32.34
N GLN A 18 -27.06 31.68 -33.42
CA GLN A 18 -27.40 31.12 -34.73
C GLN A 18 -27.31 29.60 -34.68
N ALA A 19 -28.34 28.94 -35.21
CA ALA A 19 -28.45 27.49 -35.33
C ALA A 19 -27.45 26.92 -36.34
N ALA A 20 -26.67 25.92 -35.92
CA ALA A 20 -25.88 25.07 -36.81
C ALA A 20 -26.71 23.87 -37.27
N VAL A 21 -26.51 23.52 -38.53
CA VAL A 21 -27.24 22.53 -39.33
C VAL A 21 -27.00 21.10 -38.83
N ASN A 22 -28.08 20.32 -38.75
CA ASN A 22 -28.09 18.89 -38.45
C ASN A 22 -27.35 18.09 -39.51
N ASP A 23 -26.39 17.26 -39.10
CA ASP A 23 -25.86 16.16 -39.89
C ASP A 23 -26.45 14.84 -39.36
N THR A 24 -27.19 14.15 -40.22
CA THR A 24 -27.96 12.94 -39.93
C THR A 24 -27.14 11.68 -40.19
N ILE A 25 -26.99 10.83 -39.18
CA ILE A 25 -26.51 9.45 -39.33
C ILE A 25 -27.74 8.50 -39.18
N PRO A 26 -27.98 7.55 -40.11
CA PRO A 26 -29.16 6.68 -40.06
C PRO A 26 -29.01 5.53 -39.04
N PRO A 27 -30.13 4.97 -38.55
CA PRO A 27 -30.14 3.94 -37.52
C PRO A 27 -29.82 2.53 -38.07
N VAL A 28 -29.09 1.74 -37.29
CA VAL A 28 -28.82 0.32 -37.55
C VAL A 28 -29.99 -0.51 -37.02
N VAL A 29 -30.46 -1.42 -37.88
CA VAL A 29 -31.58 -2.35 -37.69
C VAL A 29 -31.24 -3.40 -36.62
N SER A 30 -32.18 -3.61 -35.70
CA SER A 30 -32.19 -4.71 -34.73
C SER A 30 -32.93 -5.91 -35.32
N ASP A 31 -32.27 -7.06 -35.44
CA ASP A 31 -32.93 -8.35 -35.71
C ASP A 31 -32.88 -9.24 -34.46
N THR A 32 -34.06 -9.69 -34.07
CA THR A 32 -34.35 -10.70 -33.04
C THR A 32 -34.45 -12.09 -33.67
N VAL A 33 -33.73 -13.10 -33.16
CA VAL A 33 -34.16 -14.51 -33.19
C VAL A 33 -33.67 -15.26 -31.94
N SER A 34 -34.55 -16.10 -31.41
CA SER A 34 -34.47 -16.91 -30.19
C SER A 34 -34.19 -18.41 -30.45
N VAL A 35 -33.39 -19.02 -29.56
CA VAL A 35 -33.45 -20.39 -28.97
C VAL A 35 -33.17 -21.65 -29.83
N ASP A 36 -32.09 -22.39 -29.54
CA ASP A 36 -32.07 -23.80 -29.04
C ASP A 36 -30.63 -24.35 -28.77
N GLU A 37 -30.48 -25.21 -27.75
CA GLU A 37 -29.27 -25.92 -27.22
C GLU A 37 -28.90 -27.23 -28.02
N PRO A 38 -27.90 -28.10 -27.64
CA PRO A 38 -26.45 -27.90 -27.42
C PRO A 38 -25.49 -29.03 -27.98
N ILE A 39 -24.15 -28.84 -27.82
CA ILE A 39 -22.99 -29.83 -27.79
C ILE A 39 -22.40 -30.34 -29.15
N PRO A 40 -21.08 -30.71 -29.31
CA PRO A 40 -19.84 -30.51 -28.50
C PRO A 40 -18.65 -29.82 -29.24
N THR A 41 -17.65 -29.52 -28.41
CA THR A 41 -16.27 -29.07 -28.63
C THR A 41 -15.36 -29.99 -29.47
N ASP A 42 -14.57 -29.43 -30.38
CA ASP A 42 -13.10 -29.61 -30.43
C ASP A 42 -12.43 -28.69 -31.48
N ALA A 43 -11.15 -28.40 -31.21
CA ALA A 43 -10.10 -27.87 -32.10
C ALA A 43 -9.83 -26.33 -32.20
N ASP A 44 -8.60 -26.03 -31.73
CA ASP A 44 -7.56 -25.21 -32.37
C ASP A 44 -7.40 -23.69 -32.12
N THR A 45 -6.36 -23.41 -31.31
CA THR A 45 -5.20 -22.53 -31.57
C THR A 45 -5.40 -21.23 -32.36
N VAL A 46 -5.31 -20.08 -31.67
CA VAL A 46 -4.66 -18.85 -32.19
C VAL A 46 -3.96 -18.11 -31.04
N GLN A 47 -2.62 -18.07 -31.09
CA GLN A 47 -1.79 -17.11 -30.36
C GLN A 47 -1.76 -15.78 -31.13
N THR A 48 -2.01 -14.68 -30.45
CA THR A 48 -1.87 -13.31 -30.93
C THR A 48 -0.41 -12.85 -30.86
N ARG A 49 0.06 -12.21 -31.94
CA ARG A 49 1.37 -11.55 -32.07
C ARG A 49 1.40 -10.19 -31.34
N PRO A 50 2.56 -9.71 -30.87
CA PRO A 50 2.78 -8.29 -30.62
C PRO A 50 3.38 -7.55 -31.82
N ASP A 51 3.19 -6.22 -31.76
CA ASP A 51 3.37 -5.18 -32.77
C ASP A 51 4.79 -4.98 -33.33
N LEU A 52 4.82 -4.47 -34.57
CA LEU A 52 6.01 -4.26 -35.41
C LEU A 52 6.59 -2.83 -35.34
N ASP A 53 6.25 -2.05 -34.30
CA ASP A 53 6.63 -0.64 -34.19
C ASP A 53 7.87 -0.37 -33.32
N GLU A 54 8.40 -1.37 -32.59
CA GLU A 54 9.58 -1.19 -31.71
C GLU A 54 10.94 -1.29 -32.44
N LEU A 55 10.98 -1.76 -33.69
CA LEU A 55 12.25 -1.98 -34.43
C LEU A 55 12.74 -0.77 -35.26
N MET A 56 11.97 0.32 -35.29
CA MET A 56 12.28 1.48 -36.15
C MET A 56 12.93 2.67 -35.42
N GLN A 57 13.05 2.65 -34.09
CA GLN A 57 13.61 3.79 -33.33
C GLN A 57 15.06 3.65 -32.84
N GLN A 58 15.71 2.49 -32.98
CA GLN A 58 17.12 2.33 -32.56
C GLN A 58 18.17 2.62 -33.63
N ARG A 59 17.78 3.11 -34.82
CA ARG A 59 18.71 3.30 -35.95
C ARG A 59 19.00 4.76 -36.31
N GLN A 60 19.05 5.66 -35.33
CA GLN A 60 19.58 7.01 -35.52
C GLN A 60 20.27 7.52 -34.24
N GLN A 61 21.56 7.23 -34.08
CA GLN A 61 22.54 8.06 -33.36
C GLN A 61 23.91 7.37 -33.35
N GLN A 62 24.82 7.78 -34.25
CA GLN A 62 26.17 8.27 -33.92
C GLN A 62 26.98 8.59 -35.20
N PRO A 63 27.93 9.55 -35.12
CA PRO A 63 28.49 10.27 -36.27
C PRO A 63 29.73 9.60 -36.86
N GLY A 64 29.98 9.88 -38.13
CA GLY A 64 31.04 9.27 -38.93
C GLY A 64 32.46 9.74 -38.60
N GLN A 65 33.40 8.84 -38.85
CA GLN A 65 34.78 9.16 -39.17
C GLN A 65 35.15 8.52 -40.51
N VAL A 66 35.78 9.36 -41.33
CA VAL A 66 36.21 9.13 -42.70
C VAL A 66 37.62 8.54 -42.64
N ASP A 67 37.87 7.44 -43.34
CA ASP A 67 39.23 7.14 -43.82
C ASP A 67 39.19 6.63 -45.26
N GLN A 68 39.93 7.35 -46.11
CA GLN A 68 40.09 7.12 -47.54
C GLN A 68 41.33 6.24 -47.78
N ARG A 69 41.25 5.29 -48.73
CA ARG A 69 42.33 4.92 -49.69
C ARG A 69 41.90 3.81 -50.67
N PRO A 70 42.58 3.62 -51.83
CA PRO A 70 41.97 3.87 -53.14
C PRO A 70 41.72 2.62 -54.01
N GLN A 71 40.94 2.85 -55.07
CA GLN A 71 40.62 1.91 -56.14
C GLN A 71 41.86 1.40 -56.91
N GLY A 72 41.86 0.09 -57.19
CA GLY A 72 42.66 -0.56 -58.22
C GLY A 72 41.87 -1.72 -58.85
N GLN A 73 41.73 -1.70 -60.17
CA GLN A 73 40.92 -2.60 -61.01
C GLN A 73 41.37 -4.08 -60.97
N GLY A 74 40.42 -5.00 -61.18
CA GLY A 74 40.61 -6.46 -61.19
C GLY A 74 41.46 -7.03 -62.34
N PRO A 75 41.53 -8.38 -62.48
CA PRO A 75 40.38 -9.10 -63.02
C PRO A 75 40.15 -10.53 -62.49
N GLY A 76 38.91 -11.00 -62.68
CA GLY A 76 38.66 -12.41 -63.00
C GLY A 76 38.08 -13.26 -61.88
N SER A 77 36.75 -13.30 -61.82
CA SER A 77 36.00 -14.30 -61.06
C SER A 77 36.36 -15.71 -61.54
N ARG A 78 37.02 -16.49 -60.69
CA ARG A 78 36.86 -17.94 -60.64
C ARG A 78 36.03 -18.22 -59.39
N GLY A 79 34.93 -18.95 -59.57
CA GLY A 79 34.08 -19.36 -58.47
C GLY A 79 34.91 -20.08 -57.41
N GLU A 80 35.08 -19.44 -56.27
CA GLU A 80 35.56 -20.09 -55.06
C GLU A 80 34.39 -20.83 -54.44
N ALA A 81 34.64 -22.10 -54.12
CA ALA A 81 33.81 -22.84 -53.19
C ALA A 81 33.70 -22.02 -51.91
N THR A 82 32.48 -21.70 -51.49
CA THR A 82 32.18 -21.20 -50.16
C THR A 82 32.53 -22.30 -49.15
N GLY A 83 33.79 -22.35 -48.75
CA GLY A 83 34.24 -22.98 -47.54
C GLY A 83 34.91 -21.91 -46.71
N ASP A 84 34.32 -21.58 -45.57
CA ASP A 84 34.94 -21.16 -44.31
C ASP A 84 36.43 -20.79 -44.43
N VAL A 85 36.70 -19.56 -44.88
CA VAL A 85 38.07 -19.06 -45.08
C VAL A 85 38.67 -18.70 -43.72
N VAL A 86 39.72 -19.40 -43.32
CA VAL A 86 40.51 -19.07 -42.13
C VAL A 86 41.54 -18.01 -42.50
N HIS A 87 41.39 -16.79 -41.98
CA HIS A 87 42.42 -15.76 -42.08
C HIS A 87 43.38 -15.87 -40.91
N PHE A 88 44.66 -15.69 -41.17
CA PHE A 88 45.68 -15.79 -40.13
C PHE A 88 46.80 -14.78 -40.35
N GLN A 89 47.27 -14.20 -39.25
CA GLN A 89 48.31 -13.18 -39.22
C GLN A 89 49.28 -13.50 -38.08
N ALA A 90 50.57 -13.28 -38.31
CA ALA A 90 51.58 -13.36 -37.27
C ALA A 90 52.63 -12.27 -37.52
N ARG A 91 53.14 -11.66 -36.44
CA ARG A 91 54.10 -10.55 -36.52
C ARG A 91 55.53 -11.02 -36.76
N ASP A 92 55.91 -12.16 -36.19
CA ASP A 92 57.30 -12.65 -36.23
C ASP A 92 57.49 -13.67 -37.36
N SER A 93 56.81 -14.82 -37.31
CA SER A 93 56.99 -15.85 -38.32
C SER A 93 55.77 -16.76 -38.52
N LEU A 94 55.64 -17.28 -39.75
CA LEU A 94 54.62 -18.25 -40.18
C LEU A 94 55.33 -19.45 -40.82
N VAL A 95 55.17 -20.65 -40.23
CA VAL A 95 55.81 -21.88 -40.73
C VAL A 95 54.74 -22.93 -41.03
N PHE A 96 54.63 -23.35 -42.28
CA PHE A 96 53.73 -24.44 -42.68
C PHE A 96 54.50 -25.69 -43.10
N ASN A 97 54.11 -26.83 -42.56
CA ASN A 97 54.60 -28.15 -42.94
C ASN A 97 53.47 -29.01 -43.51
N PHE A 98 53.40 -29.10 -44.84
CA PHE A 98 52.36 -29.81 -45.58
C PHE A 98 52.68 -31.24 -45.98
N ARG A 99 53.94 -31.70 -45.82
CA ARG A 99 54.41 -32.96 -46.43
C ARG A 99 54.02 -34.23 -45.66
N GLU A 100 53.89 -34.15 -44.33
CA GLU A 100 53.54 -35.33 -43.50
C GLU A 100 52.47 -35.06 -42.43
N GLN A 101 52.42 -33.86 -41.85
CA GLN A 101 51.54 -33.57 -40.69
C GLN A 101 50.49 -32.47 -40.92
N ARG A 102 50.54 -31.71 -42.04
CA ARG A 102 49.65 -30.55 -42.33
C ARG A 102 49.48 -29.60 -41.14
N LYS A 103 50.61 -29.10 -40.61
CA LYS A 103 50.65 -28.18 -39.46
C LYS A 103 51.13 -26.78 -39.85
N GLY A 104 50.50 -25.76 -39.30
CA GLY A 104 50.94 -24.36 -39.36
C GLY A 104 51.35 -23.86 -37.97
N TYR A 105 52.42 -23.07 -37.89
CA TYR A 105 52.90 -22.48 -36.64
C TYR A 105 53.02 -20.97 -36.82
N LEU A 106 52.39 -20.21 -35.94
CA LEU A 106 52.32 -18.75 -35.97
C LEU A 106 52.97 -18.18 -34.73
N TYR A 107 53.91 -17.26 -34.90
CA TYR A 107 54.68 -16.66 -33.81
C TYR A 107 54.63 -15.13 -33.86
N GLY A 108 54.67 -14.50 -32.69
CA GLY A 108 54.70 -13.04 -32.54
C GLY A 108 53.32 -12.45 -32.62
N SER A 109 52.55 -12.45 -31.52
CA SER A 109 51.18 -11.90 -31.48
C SER A 109 50.34 -12.40 -32.67
N ALA A 110 50.23 -13.72 -32.75
CA ALA A 110 49.48 -14.39 -33.79
C ALA A 110 47.97 -14.20 -33.60
N ASN A 111 47.27 -13.97 -34.70
CA ASN A 111 45.83 -13.82 -34.76
C ASN A 111 45.30 -14.79 -35.84
N VAL A 112 44.25 -15.53 -35.51
CA VAL A 112 43.53 -16.40 -36.44
C VAL A 112 42.06 -16.04 -36.36
N THR A 113 41.44 -15.66 -37.48
CA THR A 113 40.01 -15.34 -37.55
C THR A 113 39.29 -16.26 -38.51
N HIS A 114 38.12 -16.71 -38.07
CA HIS A 114 37.19 -17.57 -38.79
C HIS A 114 35.76 -17.00 -38.62
N GLU A 115 34.79 -17.45 -39.43
CA GLU A 115 33.39 -17.01 -39.28
C GLU A 115 32.83 -17.30 -37.87
N SER A 116 33.29 -18.38 -37.23
CA SER A 116 32.88 -18.77 -35.87
C SER A 116 33.65 -18.11 -34.73
N GLY A 117 34.67 -17.28 -34.99
CA GLY A 117 35.41 -16.56 -33.94
C GLY A 117 36.83 -16.12 -34.31
N ALA A 118 37.47 -15.39 -33.39
CA ALA A 118 38.85 -14.92 -33.49
C ALA A 118 39.69 -15.43 -32.31
N LEU A 119 40.94 -15.82 -32.57
CA LEU A 119 41.89 -16.29 -31.57
C LEU A 119 43.17 -15.47 -31.64
N ASP A 120 43.48 -14.76 -30.56
CA ASP A 120 44.69 -13.97 -30.37
C ASP A 120 45.62 -14.67 -29.39
N ALA A 121 46.90 -14.88 -29.72
CA ALA A 121 47.87 -15.46 -28.77
C ALA A 121 49.33 -15.14 -29.12
N GLY A 122 50.25 -15.35 -28.18
CA GLY A 122 51.69 -15.24 -28.44
C GLY A 122 52.21 -16.23 -29.49
N LYS A 123 51.68 -17.45 -29.48
CA LYS A 123 51.98 -18.54 -30.42
C LYS A 123 50.70 -19.35 -30.71
N ILE A 124 50.46 -19.69 -31.98
CA ILE A 124 49.32 -20.52 -32.41
C ILE A 124 49.82 -21.67 -33.31
N ASP A 125 49.45 -22.90 -32.97
CA ASP A 125 49.75 -24.12 -33.69
C ASP A 125 48.45 -24.65 -34.31
N LEU A 126 48.37 -24.68 -35.64
CA LEU A 126 47.22 -25.15 -36.43
C LEU A 126 47.49 -26.56 -36.94
N ASP A 127 46.71 -27.56 -36.52
CA ASP A 127 46.67 -28.89 -37.14
C ASP A 127 45.46 -28.97 -38.08
N LEU A 128 45.73 -28.78 -39.37
CA LEU A 128 44.70 -28.73 -40.42
C LEU A 128 44.14 -30.10 -40.78
N ARG A 129 44.71 -31.20 -40.27
CA ARG A 129 44.18 -32.56 -40.48
C ARG A 129 43.17 -32.92 -39.39
N LEU A 130 43.44 -32.50 -38.16
CA LEU A 130 42.57 -32.74 -37.01
C LEU A 130 41.58 -31.58 -36.79
N ASN A 131 41.63 -30.53 -37.61
CA ASN A 131 40.86 -29.29 -37.46
C ASN A 131 41.03 -28.68 -36.05
N GLN A 132 42.25 -28.73 -35.51
CA GLN A 132 42.59 -28.31 -34.15
C GLN A 132 43.53 -27.11 -34.17
N VAL A 133 43.30 -26.18 -33.25
CA VAL A 133 44.11 -24.99 -33.00
C VAL A 133 44.56 -25.02 -31.57
N GLU A 134 45.87 -24.88 -31.35
CA GLU A 134 46.47 -24.79 -30.04
C GLU A 134 47.15 -23.43 -29.89
N ALA A 135 46.65 -22.61 -28.97
CA ALA A 135 47.19 -21.29 -28.67
C ALA A 135 47.83 -21.27 -27.28
N GLN A 136 49.00 -20.65 -27.18
CA GLN A 136 49.75 -20.50 -25.93
C GLN A 136 50.54 -19.18 -25.93
N THR A 137 51.04 -18.79 -24.76
CA THR A 137 52.03 -17.70 -24.66
C THR A 137 53.35 -18.10 -25.33
N GLN A 138 54.18 -17.12 -25.69
CA GLN A 138 55.51 -17.41 -26.25
C GLN A 138 56.45 -18.02 -25.22
N THR A 139 56.36 -17.52 -23.99
CA THR A 139 57.10 -17.99 -22.83
C THR A 139 56.16 -18.13 -21.64
N PRO A 140 56.39 -19.08 -20.71
CA PRO A 140 55.52 -19.27 -19.54
C PRO A 140 55.31 -18.03 -18.66
N GLU A 141 56.25 -17.08 -18.69
CA GLU A 141 56.24 -15.85 -17.87
C GLU A 141 55.58 -14.65 -18.59
N ASP A 142 55.21 -14.78 -19.87
CA ASP A 142 54.65 -13.69 -20.66
C ASP A 142 53.13 -13.59 -20.46
N THR A 143 52.74 -12.66 -19.59
CA THR A 143 51.34 -12.38 -19.24
C THR A 143 50.61 -11.47 -20.24
N LEU A 144 51.35 -10.85 -21.17
CA LEU A 144 50.80 -9.93 -22.18
C LEU A 144 50.33 -10.67 -23.44
N SER A 145 50.82 -11.89 -23.67
CA SER A 145 50.48 -12.70 -24.86
C SER A 145 49.55 -13.88 -24.56
N TYR A 146 48.76 -13.80 -23.48
CA TYR A 146 47.77 -14.83 -23.16
C TYR A 146 46.80 -15.05 -24.32
N PRO A 147 46.54 -16.32 -24.68
CA PRO A 147 45.45 -16.68 -25.57
C PRO A 147 44.11 -16.06 -25.17
N VAL A 148 43.47 -15.38 -26.13
CA VAL A 148 42.11 -14.84 -26.02
C VAL A 148 41.30 -15.35 -27.21
N LEU A 149 40.28 -16.15 -26.91
CA LEU A 149 39.29 -16.59 -27.89
C LEU A 149 38.08 -15.66 -27.81
N ARG A 150 37.77 -14.96 -28.90
CA ARG A 150 36.60 -14.07 -29.03
C ARG A 150 35.54 -14.71 -29.91
N GLN A 151 34.33 -14.88 -29.39
CA GLN A 151 33.18 -15.44 -30.12
C GLN A 151 31.92 -14.64 -29.82
N ALA A 152 31.30 -14.02 -30.83
CA ALA A 152 30.07 -13.22 -30.76
C ALA A 152 30.03 -12.17 -29.62
N ASN A 153 29.68 -12.59 -28.40
CA ASN A 153 29.56 -11.77 -27.19
C ASN A 153 30.45 -12.26 -26.02
N ARG A 154 31.44 -13.13 -26.27
CA ARG A 154 32.27 -13.77 -25.22
C ARG A 154 33.75 -13.66 -25.53
N ASP A 155 34.50 -13.25 -24.53
CA ASP A 155 35.96 -13.28 -24.53
C ASP A 155 36.41 -14.31 -23.49
N LEU A 156 37.06 -15.38 -23.96
CA LEU A 156 37.66 -16.40 -23.08
C LEU A 156 39.17 -16.21 -23.06
N LYS A 157 39.70 -15.87 -21.90
CA LYS A 157 41.13 -15.71 -21.66
C LYS A 157 41.68 -16.94 -20.95
N SER A 158 42.80 -17.47 -21.45
CA SER A 158 43.41 -18.69 -20.89
C SER A 158 44.92 -18.73 -21.08
N THR A 159 45.63 -19.54 -20.29
CA THR A 159 47.09 -19.72 -20.46
C THR A 159 47.42 -20.60 -21.67
N ARG A 160 46.54 -21.55 -21.98
CA ARG A 160 46.62 -22.42 -23.15
C ARG A 160 45.22 -22.81 -23.61
N ILE A 161 44.96 -22.67 -24.90
CA ILE A 161 43.68 -22.98 -25.54
C ILE A 161 43.92 -24.06 -26.58
N LEU A 162 43.26 -25.20 -26.46
CA LEU A 162 43.19 -26.23 -27.50
C LEU A 162 41.74 -26.30 -27.98
N PHE A 163 41.48 -25.93 -29.22
CA PHE A 163 40.14 -25.79 -29.76
C PHE A 163 40.01 -26.47 -31.11
N ASN A 164 38.92 -27.22 -31.33
CA ASN A 164 38.60 -27.78 -32.64
C ASN A 164 37.49 -26.94 -33.28
N TYR A 165 37.77 -26.30 -34.41
CA TYR A 165 36.84 -25.33 -35.02
C TYR A 165 35.67 -25.96 -35.79
N GLU A 166 35.69 -27.27 -36.03
CA GLU A 166 34.59 -27.99 -36.68
C GLU A 166 33.59 -28.57 -35.67
N THR A 167 34.10 -29.15 -34.58
CA THR A 167 33.29 -29.76 -33.50
C THR A 167 33.01 -28.81 -32.34
N GLU A 168 33.65 -27.64 -32.34
CA GLU A 168 33.62 -26.60 -31.30
C GLU A 168 34.03 -27.09 -29.89
N LYS A 169 34.68 -28.26 -29.82
CA LYS A 169 35.21 -28.81 -28.57
C LYS A 169 36.50 -28.11 -28.20
N GLY A 170 36.59 -27.69 -26.94
CA GLY A 170 37.71 -26.92 -26.42
C GLY A 170 38.26 -27.48 -25.12
N LYS A 171 39.57 -27.32 -24.90
CA LYS A 171 40.24 -27.51 -23.61
C LYS A 171 41.03 -26.24 -23.31
N PHE A 172 40.86 -25.69 -22.11
CA PHE A 172 41.46 -24.44 -21.68
C PHE A 172 42.20 -24.65 -20.35
N GLU A 173 43.42 -24.16 -20.23
CA GLU A 173 44.24 -24.20 -19.01
C GLU A 173 44.15 -22.86 -18.28
N VAL A 174 43.47 -22.83 -17.14
CA VAL A 174 42.97 -21.62 -16.46
C VAL A 174 42.01 -20.86 -17.36
N ALA A 175 40.72 -20.87 -17.05
CA ALA A 175 39.74 -20.08 -17.80
C ALA A 175 38.79 -19.37 -16.85
N GLU A 176 38.49 -18.13 -17.21
CA GLU A 176 37.46 -17.30 -16.60
C GLU A 176 36.26 -17.30 -17.54
N ILE A 177 35.09 -17.64 -16.99
CA ILE A 177 33.83 -17.69 -17.71
C ILE A 177 32.86 -16.75 -16.99
N GLU A 178 32.39 -15.74 -17.72
CA GLU A 178 31.28 -14.90 -17.28
C GLU A 178 29.96 -15.65 -17.50
N VAL A 179 29.15 -15.76 -16.45
CA VAL A 179 27.78 -16.31 -16.49
C VAL A 179 26.80 -15.20 -16.12
N PRO A 180 25.51 -15.26 -16.54
CA PRO A 180 24.56 -14.15 -16.43
C PRO A 180 24.40 -13.49 -15.03
N ASP A 181 24.83 -14.16 -13.97
CA ASP A 181 24.73 -13.69 -12.58
C ASP A 181 26.00 -13.95 -11.73
N GLY A 182 27.17 -14.17 -12.37
CA GLY A 182 28.42 -14.41 -11.65
C GLY A 182 29.62 -14.78 -12.53
N TYR A 183 30.69 -15.23 -11.88
CA TYR A 183 31.95 -15.59 -12.50
C TYR A 183 32.34 -17.00 -12.07
N VAL A 184 32.78 -17.80 -13.05
CA VAL A 184 33.31 -19.13 -12.82
C VAL A 184 34.76 -19.15 -13.28
N ILE A 185 35.67 -19.52 -12.37
CA ILE A 185 37.10 -19.66 -12.66
C ILE A 185 37.48 -21.13 -12.44
N GLY A 186 38.19 -21.73 -13.39
CA GLY A 186 38.64 -23.12 -13.27
C GLY A 186 40.07 -23.31 -13.73
N THR A 187 40.78 -24.30 -13.17
CA THR A 187 42.18 -24.59 -13.54
C THR A 187 42.27 -25.41 -14.83
N GLN A 188 41.33 -26.32 -15.05
CA GLN A 188 41.16 -27.07 -16.30
C GLN A 188 39.71 -26.98 -16.71
N VAL A 189 39.46 -26.42 -17.89
CA VAL A 189 38.11 -26.29 -18.45
C VAL A 189 38.04 -27.11 -19.73
N LYS A 190 37.02 -27.94 -19.85
CA LYS A 190 36.77 -28.80 -21.00
C LYS A 190 35.37 -28.54 -21.53
N ASN A 191 35.28 -27.93 -22.69
CA ASN A 191 34.05 -27.76 -23.43
C ASN A 191 33.77 -28.99 -24.32
N VAL A 192 32.63 -29.65 -24.12
CA VAL A 192 32.28 -30.91 -24.80
C VAL A 192 31.21 -30.70 -25.87
N SER A 193 30.41 -29.64 -25.76
CA SER A 193 29.42 -29.16 -26.72
C SER A 193 29.16 -27.66 -26.49
N GLN A 194 28.47 -26.96 -27.38
CA GLN A 194 28.09 -25.55 -27.16
C GLN A 194 27.44 -25.27 -25.79
N THR A 195 26.79 -26.27 -25.19
CA THR A 195 26.02 -26.12 -23.96
C THR A 195 26.62 -26.82 -22.74
N GLU A 196 27.67 -27.64 -22.87
CA GLU A 196 28.22 -28.42 -21.76
C GLU A 196 29.71 -28.19 -21.52
N VAL A 197 30.02 -27.56 -20.38
CA VAL A 197 31.38 -27.25 -19.95
C VAL A 197 31.69 -27.96 -18.64
N PHE A 198 32.78 -28.73 -18.59
CA PHE A 198 33.30 -29.33 -17.37
C PHE A 198 34.49 -28.52 -16.85
N ILE A 199 34.56 -28.37 -15.54
CA ILE A 199 35.55 -27.53 -14.87
C ILE A 199 36.15 -28.31 -13.70
N GLU A 200 37.47 -28.38 -13.64
CA GLU A 200 38.24 -28.92 -12.51
C GLU A 200 38.77 -27.78 -11.64
N ASP A 201 38.76 -27.99 -10.32
CA ASP A 201 39.08 -26.97 -9.30
C ASP A 201 38.37 -25.64 -9.56
N GLY A 202 37.06 -25.72 -9.76
CA GLY A 202 36.21 -24.57 -10.05
C GLY A 202 36.00 -23.68 -8.83
N ILE A 203 35.92 -22.38 -9.08
CA ILE A 203 35.56 -21.32 -8.14
C ILE A 203 34.36 -20.60 -8.74
N TYR A 204 33.27 -20.49 -7.97
CA TYR A 204 32.06 -19.75 -8.36
C TYR A 204 31.81 -18.59 -7.39
N SER A 205 31.55 -17.39 -7.91
CA SER A 205 31.11 -16.23 -7.11
C SER A 205 30.23 -15.26 -7.92
N SER A 206 29.30 -14.58 -7.27
CA SER A 206 28.65 -13.38 -7.87
C SER A 206 29.46 -12.11 -7.67
N CYS A 207 30.55 -12.18 -6.91
CA CYS A 207 31.50 -11.08 -6.79
C CYS A 207 32.43 -11.03 -8.00
N PRO A 208 32.82 -9.83 -8.45
CA PRO A 208 33.83 -9.68 -9.49
C PRO A 208 35.13 -10.42 -9.15
N PRO A 209 35.81 -10.97 -10.16
CA PRO A 209 36.96 -11.84 -9.98
C PRO A 209 38.18 -11.11 -9.38
N ASP A 210 38.30 -9.80 -9.60
CA ASP A 210 39.33 -8.96 -8.97
C ASP A 210 39.29 -9.02 -7.43
N HIS A 211 38.08 -9.13 -6.86
CA HIS A 211 37.84 -9.10 -5.41
C HIS A 211 36.67 -10.01 -5.01
N MET A 212 36.93 -11.31 -4.89
CA MET A 212 35.94 -12.29 -4.44
C MET A 212 35.79 -12.29 -2.91
N TYR A 213 34.88 -11.47 -2.38
CA TYR A 213 34.59 -11.45 -0.93
C TYR A 213 33.98 -12.74 -0.40
N TYR A 214 33.35 -13.52 -1.28
CA TYR A 214 32.97 -14.90 -1.01
C TYR A 214 33.14 -15.69 -2.31
N TYR A 215 33.33 -17.00 -2.21
CA TYR A 215 33.27 -17.90 -3.35
C TYR A 215 33.03 -19.34 -2.89
N ILE A 216 32.56 -20.17 -3.81
CA ILE A 216 32.40 -21.60 -3.60
C ILE A 216 33.47 -22.29 -4.42
N ARG A 217 34.34 -23.04 -3.76
CA ARG A 217 35.38 -23.83 -4.42
C ARG A 217 34.96 -25.29 -4.44
N ALA A 218 35.00 -25.93 -5.60
CA ALA A 218 34.67 -27.34 -5.78
C ALA A 218 35.73 -28.03 -6.63
N GLU A 219 36.01 -29.30 -6.32
CA GLU A 219 36.97 -30.09 -7.11
C GLU A 219 36.49 -30.31 -8.55
N ARG A 220 35.18 -30.43 -8.75
CA ARG A 220 34.57 -30.61 -10.07
C ARG A 220 33.29 -29.79 -10.18
N MET A 221 33.15 -29.05 -11.28
CA MET A 221 31.93 -28.37 -11.68
C MET A 221 31.53 -28.74 -13.11
N LYS A 222 30.24 -28.63 -13.42
CA LYS A 222 29.68 -28.78 -14.78
C LYS A 222 28.71 -27.64 -15.02
N VAL A 223 28.92 -26.85 -16.06
CA VAL A 223 27.96 -25.84 -16.55
C VAL A 223 27.15 -26.45 -17.69
N VAL A 224 25.83 -26.32 -17.64
CA VAL A 224 24.88 -26.83 -18.63
C VAL A 224 23.99 -25.69 -19.11
N ASP A 225 23.82 -25.59 -20.43
CA ASP A 225 23.02 -24.58 -21.13
C ASP A 225 23.35 -23.14 -20.68
N GLU A 226 24.59 -22.92 -20.24
CA GLU A 226 25.13 -21.63 -19.74
C GLU A 226 24.45 -21.05 -18.50
N ASP A 227 23.41 -21.73 -18.02
CA ASP A 227 22.53 -21.27 -16.96
C ASP A 227 22.45 -22.22 -15.76
N GLU A 228 23.06 -23.41 -15.78
CA GLU A 228 23.02 -24.33 -14.63
C GLU A 228 24.42 -24.86 -14.26
N ILE A 229 24.91 -24.53 -13.07
CA ILE A 229 26.23 -24.94 -12.56
C ILE A 229 26.06 -26.08 -11.55
N PHE A 230 26.46 -27.29 -11.89
CA PHE A 230 26.54 -28.42 -10.95
C PHE A 230 27.93 -28.49 -10.33
N PHE A 231 28.03 -28.87 -9.06
CA PHE A 231 29.32 -29.04 -8.39
C PHE A 231 29.34 -30.26 -7.47
N THR A 232 30.52 -30.82 -7.25
CA THR A 232 30.75 -31.90 -6.28
C THR A 232 31.88 -31.55 -5.34
N ASN A 233 31.75 -31.93 -4.07
CA ASN A 233 32.72 -31.66 -3.01
C ASN A 233 33.09 -30.17 -2.92
N ALA A 234 32.08 -29.32 -2.81
CA ALA A 234 32.25 -27.88 -2.74
C ALA A 234 32.36 -27.38 -1.30
N ARG A 235 33.12 -26.30 -1.09
CA ARG A 235 33.23 -25.60 0.19
C ARG A 235 33.06 -24.10 -0.03
N LEU A 236 32.28 -23.47 0.84
CA LEU A 236 32.12 -22.02 0.86
C LEU A 236 33.32 -21.36 1.54
N TYR A 237 33.83 -20.31 0.93
CA TYR A 237 34.85 -19.42 1.48
C TYR A 237 34.26 -18.02 1.59
N ILE A 238 34.46 -17.37 2.74
CA ILE A 238 34.08 -15.97 2.97
C ILE A 238 35.34 -15.25 3.43
N LEU A 239 35.75 -14.19 2.73
CA LEU A 239 37.02 -13.50 2.98
C LEU A 239 38.22 -14.47 3.04
N ASP A 240 38.27 -15.43 2.10
CA ASP A 240 39.26 -16.51 2.03
C ASP A 240 39.27 -17.49 3.22
N ILE A 241 38.33 -17.36 4.17
CA ILE A 241 38.20 -18.26 5.31
C ILE A 241 37.27 -19.43 4.92
N PRO A 242 37.74 -20.69 5.01
CA PRO A 242 36.90 -21.85 4.73
C PRO A 242 35.79 -21.97 5.77
N TYR A 243 34.54 -21.91 5.32
CA TYR A 243 33.39 -22.22 6.16
C TYR A 243 33.35 -23.73 6.45
N PRO A 244 32.97 -24.18 7.67
CA PRO A 244 33.08 -25.58 8.08
C PRO A 244 32.17 -26.54 7.30
N LEU A 245 31.19 -26.02 6.57
CA LEU A 245 30.23 -26.82 5.82
C LEU A 245 30.78 -27.21 4.44
N VAL A 246 30.86 -28.52 4.19
CA VAL A 246 31.25 -29.10 2.89
C VAL A 246 30.03 -29.70 2.22
N PHE A 247 29.78 -29.30 0.98
CA PHE A 247 28.67 -29.77 0.17
C PHE A 247 29.15 -30.93 -0.73
N PRO A 248 28.68 -32.17 -0.51
CA PRO A 248 29.11 -33.31 -1.33
C PRO A 248 28.68 -33.19 -2.79
N PHE A 249 27.52 -32.57 -3.04
CA PHE A 249 26.99 -32.23 -4.35
C PHE A 249 26.03 -31.04 -4.24
N GLY A 250 25.85 -30.28 -5.31
CA GLY A 250 24.87 -29.21 -5.40
C GLY A 250 24.79 -28.63 -6.80
N TYR A 251 23.87 -27.67 -7.00
CA TYR A 251 23.77 -26.93 -8.26
C TYR A 251 23.38 -25.47 -7.98
N VAL A 252 23.86 -24.55 -8.81
CA VAL A 252 23.49 -23.13 -8.83
C VAL A 252 22.73 -22.86 -10.12
N PRO A 253 21.42 -22.56 -10.06
CA PRO A 253 20.71 -22.05 -11.22
C PRO A 253 21.08 -20.58 -11.46
N ALA A 254 21.52 -20.26 -12.68
CA ALA A 254 21.52 -18.93 -13.24
C ALA A 254 20.15 -18.70 -13.92
N GLY A 255 19.60 -17.49 -13.78
CA GLY A 255 18.27 -17.17 -14.27
C GLY A 255 17.43 -16.43 -13.23
N ILE A 256 17.04 -15.21 -13.59
CA ILE A 256 16.38 -14.20 -12.77
C ILE A 256 14.95 -14.60 -12.32
N ASP A 257 14.33 -15.59 -12.95
CA ASP A 257 12.89 -15.87 -12.78
C ASP A 257 12.53 -17.06 -11.87
N ARG A 258 13.51 -17.78 -11.30
CA ARG A 258 13.19 -18.97 -10.49
C ARG A 258 12.96 -18.58 -9.02
N ARG A 259 11.69 -18.54 -8.61
CA ARG A 259 11.30 -18.57 -7.19
C ARG A 259 11.97 -19.79 -6.54
N GLN A 260 12.79 -19.58 -5.52
CA GLN A 260 13.61 -20.63 -4.90
C GLN A 260 13.39 -20.71 -3.39
N SER A 261 13.31 -21.94 -2.86
CA SER A 261 13.28 -22.25 -1.42
C SER A 261 14.68 -22.07 -0.82
N GLY A 262 14.85 -21.82 0.47
CA GLY A 262 16.20 -21.68 1.04
C GLY A 262 16.25 -21.24 2.49
N LEU A 263 17.47 -21.18 3.03
CA LEU A 263 17.70 -20.64 4.36
C LEU A 263 17.44 -19.12 4.37
N LEU A 264 16.78 -18.66 5.44
CA LEU A 264 16.61 -17.23 5.70
C LEU A 264 17.93 -16.61 6.15
N GLU A 265 18.18 -15.34 5.81
CA GLU A 265 19.43 -14.69 6.21
C GLU A 265 19.42 -14.32 7.70
N PRO A 266 20.37 -14.81 8.50
CA PRO A 266 20.44 -14.49 9.91
C PRO A 266 20.74 -13.00 10.13
N THR A 267 20.17 -12.42 11.17
CA THR A 267 20.39 -11.03 11.57
C THR A 267 20.88 -10.98 13.00
N TYR A 268 21.99 -10.29 13.25
CA TYR A 268 22.50 -10.09 14.60
C TYR A 268 21.76 -8.92 15.23
N LEU A 269 21.23 -9.14 16.43
CA LEU A 269 20.48 -8.14 17.16
C LEU A 269 21.05 -8.04 18.58
N PHE A 270 21.35 -6.83 19.01
CA PHE A 270 21.63 -6.53 20.40
C PHE A 270 20.49 -5.67 20.95
N GLN A 271 19.82 -6.16 22.00
CA GLN A 271 18.73 -5.46 22.67
C GLN A 271 19.08 -5.23 24.14
N ASN A 272 19.06 -3.97 24.55
CA ASN A 272 19.40 -3.57 25.93
C ASN A 272 18.17 -3.51 26.85
N THR A 273 16.98 -3.86 26.35
CA THR A 273 15.69 -3.42 26.93
C THR A 273 15.01 -4.41 27.86
N GLY A 274 15.66 -5.53 28.19
CA GLY A 274 15.06 -6.48 29.12
C GLY A 274 15.83 -7.78 29.27
N SER A 275 17.13 -7.73 29.57
CA SER A 275 17.97 -8.93 29.80
C SER A 275 18.14 -9.91 28.62
N ARG A 276 17.59 -9.64 27.43
CA ARG A 276 17.73 -10.51 26.24
C ARG A 276 19.17 -10.65 25.74
N GLY A 277 19.94 -9.57 25.81
CA GLY A 277 21.35 -9.56 25.43
C GLY A 277 21.55 -9.66 23.92
N LEU A 278 22.47 -10.54 23.50
CA LEU A 278 22.77 -10.81 22.10
C LEU A 278 21.79 -11.84 21.54
N GLY A 279 21.21 -11.54 20.39
CA GLY A 279 20.28 -12.41 19.68
C GLY A 279 20.70 -12.65 18.24
N LEU A 280 20.36 -13.83 17.76
CA LEU A 280 20.42 -14.20 16.35
C LEU A 280 18.97 -14.38 15.87
N GLN A 281 18.53 -13.46 15.02
CA GLN A 281 17.19 -13.45 14.45
C GLN A 281 17.17 -14.07 13.06
N ASN A 282 15.98 -14.44 12.62
CA ASN A 282 15.68 -14.90 11.27
C ASN A 282 16.40 -16.21 10.91
N LEU A 283 16.57 -17.11 11.88
CA LEU A 283 17.05 -18.47 11.63
C LEU A 283 15.88 -19.31 11.14
N GLY A 284 15.90 -19.69 9.87
CA GLY A 284 14.72 -20.32 9.31
C GLY A 284 14.84 -20.79 7.90
N TRP A 285 13.70 -21.18 7.35
CA TRP A 285 13.56 -21.75 6.03
C TRP A 285 12.38 -21.11 5.29
N PHE A 286 12.64 -20.66 4.07
CA PHE A 286 11.66 -20.27 3.08
C PHE A 286 11.38 -21.46 2.15
N GLN A 287 10.13 -21.84 1.99
CA GLN A 287 9.68 -22.96 1.18
C GLN A 287 8.67 -22.51 0.14
N ILE A 288 8.85 -22.95 -1.10
CA ILE A 288 7.83 -22.87 -2.13
C ILE A 288 7.18 -24.24 -2.25
N PHE A 289 5.86 -24.32 -2.04
CA PHE A 289 5.13 -25.58 -2.17
C PHE A 289 4.60 -25.77 -3.60
N ASN A 290 4.10 -24.69 -4.21
CA ASN A 290 3.67 -24.63 -5.60
C ASN A 290 3.64 -23.17 -6.10
N GLU A 291 3.16 -22.94 -7.33
CA GLU A 291 3.10 -21.61 -7.95
C GLU A 291 2.22 -20.59 -7.20
N TYR A 292 1.29 -21.08 -6.37
CA TYR A 292 0.30 -20.30 -5.65
C TYR A 292 0.52 -20.26 -4.14
N LEU A 293 1.41 -21.06 -3.56
CA LEU A 293 1.58 -21.24 -2.11
C LEU A 293 3.07 -21.26 -1.74
N VAL A 294 3.46 -20.31 -0.90
CA VAL A 294 4.80 -20.21 -0.30
C VAL A 294 4.69 -20.12 1.22
N GLY A 295 5.69 -20.60 1.93
CA GLY A 295 5.76 -20.56 3.37
C GLY A 295 7.15 -20.15 3.86
N GLU A 296 7.20 -19.57 5.03
CA GLU A 296 8.40 -19.12 5.71
C GLU A 296 8.27 -19.50 7.18
N ALA A 297 9.28 -20.15 7.73
CA ALA A 297 9.37 -20.46 9.16
C ALA A 297 10.67 -19.89 9.69
N SER A 298 10.60 -19.00 10.67
CA SER A 298 11.76 -18.34 11.27
C SER A 298 11.72 -18.46 12.79
N VAL A 299 12.90 -18.51 13.38
CA VAL A 299 13.14 -18.52 14.82
C VAL A 299 14.21 -17.50 15.16
N ASP A 300 13.98 -16.74 16.22
CA ASP A 300 14.97 -15.87 16.84
C ASP A 300 15.36 -16.47 18.19
N ILE A 301 16.65 -16.50 18.48
CA ILE A 301 17.19 -17.04 19.72
C ILE A 301 18.10 -15.99 20.34
N PHE A 302 17.96 -15.79 21.65
CA PHE A 302 18.74 -14.83 22.42
C PHE A 302 19.57 -15.52 23.51
N THR A 303 20.68 -14.91 23.91
CA THR A 303 21.58 -15.41 24.97
C THR A 303 20.89 -15.59 26.31
N SER A 304 19.78 -14.87 26.56
CA SER A 304 18.97 -15.03 27.78
C SER A 304 18.10 -16.29 27.79
N GLY A 305 18.05 -17.04 26.68
CA GLY A 305 17.13 -18.15 26.47
C GLY A 305 15.71 -17.73 26.03
N THR A 306 15.50 -16.43 25.76
CA THR A 306 14.32 -15.97 25.02
C THR A 306 14.33 -16.57 23.62
N PHE A 307 13.18 -17.06 23.16
CA PHE A 307 13.00 -17.50 21.78
C PHE A 307 11.69 -16.96 21.19
N PHE A 308 11.73 -16.65 19.90
CA PHE A 308 10.59 -16.22 19.13
C PHE A 308 10.49 -17.08 17.88
N SER A 309 9.29 -17.55 17.54
CA SER A 309 9.00 -18.24 16.29
C SER A 309 7.97 -17.44 15.52
N ASN A 310 8.27 -17.19 14.25
CA ASN A 310 7.38 -16.50 13.33
C ASN A 310 7.25 -17.31 12.04
N ASN A 311 6.03 -17.72 11.74
CA ASN A 311 5.71 -18.55 10.60
C ASN A 311 4.74 -17.79 9.70
N ARG A 312 5.08 -17.62 8.42
CA ARG A 312 4.29 -16.87 7.45
C ARG A 312 3.98 -17.75 6.25
N ILE A 313 2.71 -17.93 5.95
CA ILE A 313 2.23 -18.63 4.76
C ILE A 313 1.61 -17.59 3.86
N GLN A 314 1.97 -17.56 2.58
CA GLN A 314 1.36 -16.67 1.59
C GLN A 314 0.79 -17.52 0.46
N TYR A 315 -0.42 -17.16 0.03
CA TYR A 315 -1.07 -17.82 -1.09
C TYR A 315 -1.65 -16.78 -2.05
N ARG A 316 -1.50 -17.01 -3.36
CA ARG A 316 -1.99 -16.09 -4.39
C ARG A 316 -2.25 -16.81 -5.70
N ARG A 317 -3.48 -16.69 -6.19
CA ARG A 317 -3.89 -16.99 -7.56
C ARG A 317 -4.53 -15.76 -8.17
N THR A 318 -3.87 -15.17 -9.17
CA THR A 318 -4.28 -13.91 -9.82
C THR A 318 -5.74 -14.00 -10.28
N GLY A 319 -6.54 -12.98 -9.93
CA GLY A 319 -7.96 -12.89 -10.29
C GLY A 319 -8.91 -13.81 -9.50
N GLN A 320 -8.42 -14.60 -8.54
CA GLN A 320 -9.27 -15.47 -7.72
C GLN A 320 -9.10 -15.20 -6.24
N TYR A 321 -7.89 -15.37 -5.70
CA TYR A 321 -7.63 -15.16 -4.28
C TYR A 321 -6.20 -14.72 -4.03
N ASN A 322 -6.00 -13.96 -2.96
CA ASN A 322 -4.70 -13.66 -2.40
C ASN A 322 -4.80 -13.59 -0.88
N GLY A 323 -3.71 -13.88 -0.19
CA GLY A 323 -3.71 -13.78 1.27
C GLY A 323 -2.40 -14.22 1.91
N SER A 324 -2.31 -13.97 3.20
CA SER A 324 -1.21 -14.39 4.05
C SER A 324 -1.68 -14.72 5.45
N ILE A 325 -1.16 -15.80 6.02
CA ILE A 325 -1.36 -16.20 7.42
C ILE A 325 -0.01 -16.02 8.14
N THR A 326 -0.01 -15.39 9.30
CA THR A 326 1.17 -15.22 10.15
C THR A 326 0.87 -15.75 11.55
N LEU A 327 1.70 -16.68 12.02
CA LEU A 327 1.64 -17.29 13.33
C LEU A 327 2.90 -16.91 14.10
N GLY A 328 2.71 -16.13 15.15
CA GLY A 328 3.78 -15.69 16.04
C GLY A 328 3.67 -16.35 17.41
N TYR A 329 4.78 -16.85 17.94
CA TYR A 329 4.87 -17.37 19.29
C TYR A 329 6.20 -16.91 19.90
N SER A 330 6.17 -16.23 21.04
CA SER A 330 7.38 -15.87 21.79
C SER A 330 7.31 -16.37 23.21
N ARG A 331 8.43 -16.89 23.70
CA ARG A 331 8.68 -17.09 25.12
C ARG A 331 9.87 -16.24 25.52
N GLU A 332 9.61 -15.26 26.37
CA GLU A 332 10.65 -14.39 26.91
C GLU A 332 11.02 -14.81 28.33
N GLN A 333 12.33 -14.91 28.55
CA GLN A 333 12.95 -15.15 29.84
C GLN A 333 14.29 -14.41 29.91
N GLY A 334 14.61 -13.88 31.09
CA GLY A 334 15.77 -13.01 31.32
C GLY A 334 16.83 -13.57 32.27
N LEU A 335 16.40 -14.44 33.18
CA LEU A 335 17.18 -15.03 34.26
C LEU A 335 17.14 -16.56 34.16
N GLU A 336 17.97 -17.26 34.93
CA GLU A 336 17.91 -18.71 34.99
C GLU A 336 16.71 -19.15 35.86
N PRO A 337 16.08 -20.30 35.59
CA PRO A 337 14.97 -20.82 36.41
C PRO A 337 15.29 -20.98 37.91
N THR A 338 16.58 -21.00 38.27
CA THR A 338 17.09 -21.08 39.64
C THR A 338 17.12 -19.74 40.38
N ASP A 339 16.93 -18.62 39.68
CA ASP A 339 16.97 -17.28 40.26
C ASP A 339 15.62 -16.90 40.91
N LEU A 340 15.68 -16.24 42.07
CA LEU A 340 14.49 -15.85 42.86
C LEU A 340 13.48 -14.97 42.09
N ASN A 341 13.91 -14.28 41.03
CA ASN A 341 13.10 -13.36 40.22
C ASN A 341 12.84 -13.90 38.80
N PHE A 342 12.98 -15.21 38.57
CA PHE A 342 12.66 -15.82 37.28
C PHE A 342 11.18 -15.57 36.93
N ALA A 343 10.95 -14.96 35.77
CA ALA A 343 9.63 -14.77 35.20
C ALA A 343 9.64 -15.15 33.72
N GLU A 344 8.66 -15.94 33.32
CA GLU A 344 8.44 -16.34 31.94
C GLU A 344 7.22 -15.60 31.40
N THR A 345 7.34 -15.00 30.21
CA THR A 345 6.20 -14.40 29.52
C THR A 345 6.00 -15.05 28.16
N VAL A 346 4.82 -15.63 27.94
CA VAL A 346 4.42 -16.18 26.65
C VAL A 346 3.53 -15.18 25.93
N SER A 347 3.86 -14.86 24.68
CA SER A 347 3.03 -14.02 23.81
C SER A 347 2.74 -14.72 22.50
N LYS A 348 1.54 -14.51 21.96
CA LYS A 348 1.03 -15.22 20.78
C LYS A 348 0.42 -14.22 19.80
N ARG A 349 0.50 -14.51 18.50
CA ARG A 349 -0.13 -13.75 17.42
C ARG A 349 -0.67 -14.67 16.34
N LEU A 350 -1.89 -14.38 15.88
CA LEU A 350 -2.50 -14.89 14.67
C LEU A 350 -2.91 -13.70 13.81
N ALA A 351 -2.27 -13.53 12.67
CA ALA A 351 -2.70 -12.56 11.66
C ALA A 351 -3.10 -13.27 10.37
N ILE A 352 -4.27 -12.95 9.83
CA ILE A 352 -4.76 -13.49 8.55
C ILE A 352 -5.19 -12.32 7.69
N ASN A 353 -4.56 -12.18 6.53
CA ASN A 353 -5.03 -11.32 5.45
C ASN A 353 -5.54 -12.23 4.33
N HIS A 354 -6.74 -11.99 3.83
CA HIS A 354 -7.35 -12.77 2.77
C HIS A 354 -8.24 -11.87 1.92
N ASP A 355 -8.18 -12.01 0.61
CA ASP A 355 -9.07 -11.40 -0.34
C ASP A 355 -9.37 -12.44 -1.42
N GLN A 356 -10.65 -12.69 -1.69
CA GLN A 356 -11.11 -13.70 -2.63
C GLN A 356 -12.31 -13.19 -3.40
N GLN A 357 -12.09 -13.01 -4.71
CA GLN A 357 -13.13 -12.74 -5.67
C GLN A 357 -13.87 -14.04 -5.99
N LEU A 358 -15.07 -14.20 -5.41
CA LEU A 358 -15.94 -15.34 -5.68
C LEU A 358 -16.61 -15.22 -7.06
N SER A 359 -16.91 -13.99 -7.49
CA SER A 359 -17.41 -13.65 -8.83
C SER A 359 -17.10 -12.17 -9.12
N PRO A 360 -17.30 -11.64 -10.34
CA PRO A 360 -17.20 -10.20 -10.62
C PRO A 360 -18.07 -9.31 -9.72
N TYR A 361 -19.06 -9.92 -9.06
CA TYR A 361 -20.08 -9.28 -8.26
C TYR A 361 -19.95 -9.58 -6.77
N ALA A 362 -19.07 -10.51 -6.37
CA ALA A 362 -18.95 -11.01 -5.02
C ALA A 362 -17.48 -11.08 -4.56
N ASN A 363 -17.16 -10.46 -3.44
CA ASN A 363 -15.82 -10.52 -2.82
C ASN A 363 -15.92 -10.87 -1.33
N ILE A 364 -15.00 -11.70 -0.85
CA ILE A 364 -14.73 -11.92 0.57
C ILE A 364 -13.36 -11.34 0.89
N SER A 365 -13.28 -10.48 1.91
CA SER A 365 -12.03 -9.97 2.44
C SER A 365 -11.98 -10.15 3.95
N ALA A 366 -10.85 -10.62 4.49
CA ALA A 366 -10.61 -10.75 5.92
C ALA A 366 -9.24 -10.16 6.29
N ASN A 367 -9.22 -9.40 7.37
CA ASN A 367 -8.04 -8.91 8.07
C ASN A 367 -8.23 -9.25 9.55
N ILE A 368 -7.75 -10.41 9.96
CA ILE A 368 -7.83 -10.87 11.35
C ILE A 368 -6.47 -10.61 11.98
N ASN A 369 -6.44 -9.96 13.13
CA ASN A 369 -5.24 -9.73 13.93
C ASN A 369 -5.57 -9.96 15.40
N LEU A 370 -5.23 -11.16 15.89
CA LEU A 370 -5.38 -11.56 17.28
C LEU A 370 -3.99 -11.67 17.89
N ASN A 371 -3.76 -10.97 18.99
CA ASN A 371 -2.47 -10.93 19.67
C ASN A 371 -2.66 -10.76 21.17
N THR A 372 -1.69 -11.25 21.93
CA THR A 372 -1.59 -10.96 23.36
C THR A 372 -1.14 -9.51 23.56
N SER A 373 -1.56 -8.88 24.67
CA SER A 373 -1.31 -7.45 24.98
C SER A 373 0.15 -7.01 24.79
N ASN A 374 1.09 -7.83 25.26
CA ASN A 374 2.51 -7.49 25.28
C ASN A 374 3.25 -7.93 24.00
N TYR A 375 2.58 -8.53 23.02
CA TYR A 375 3.24 -9.14 21.86
C TYR A 375 4.08 -8.12 21.08
N PHE A 376 3.47 -7.00 20.65
CA PHE A 376 4.20 -6.01 19.85
C PHE A 376 5.22 -5.21 20.66
N GLN A 377 4.88 -4.85 21.90
CA GLN A 377 5.81 -4.18 22.83
C GLN A 377 7.11 -4.95 23.02
N ARG A 378 7.08 -6.28 22.93
CA ARG A 378 8.23 -7.17 23.17
C ARG A 378 8.89 -7.68 21.89
N ASN A 379 8.13 -7.92 20.82
CA ASN A 379 8.62 -8.60 19.63
C ASN A 379 8.76 -7.70 18.40
N SER A 380 8.26 -6.44 18.45
CA SER A 380 8.41 -5.50 17.34
C SER A 380 9.51 -4.47 17.59
N LEU A 381 10.21 -4.10 16.51
CA LEU A 381 11.14 -2.96 16.45
C LEU A 381 10.46 -1.69 15.92
N ASP A 382 9.23 -1.80 15.42
CA ASP A 382 8.46 -0.68 14.91
C ASP A 382 7.82 0.11 16.08
N ILE A 383 8.02 1.42 16.09
CA ILE A 383 7.56 2.31 17.17
C ILE A 383 6.02 2.36 17.22
N ASP A 384 5.36 2.37 16.06
CA ASP A 384 3.91 2.47 15.97
C ASP A 384 3.25 1.16 16.40
N GLU A 385 3.80 0.00 16.00
CA GLU A 385 3.30 -1.30 16.46
C GLU A 385 3.47 -1.48 17.98
N ARG A 386 4.60 -1.03 18.55
CA ARG A 386 4.83 -1.11 20.00
C ARG A 386 3.88 -0.23 20.81
N ALA A 387 3.49 0.93 20.27
CA ALA A 387 2.55 1.85 20.90
C ALA A 387 1.08 1.39 20.76
N GLN A 388 0.82 0.31 20.02
CA GLN A 388 -0.52 -0.19 19.76
C GLN A 388 -1.18 -0.75 21.04
N THR A 389 -2.21 -0.07 21.55
CA THR A 389 -2.98 -0.48 22.75
C THR A 389 -4.25 -1.25 22.43
N SER A 390 -4.58 -1.40 21.14
CA SER A 390 -5.77 -2.12 20.70
C SER A 390 -5.54 -2.85 19.39
N SER A 391 -6.19 -4.00 19.19
CA SER A 391 -6.22 -4.68 17.90
C SER A 391 -7.62 -4.68 17.31
N THR A 392 -7.70 -4.57 15.99
CA THR A 392 -8.95 -4.68 15.24
C THR A 392 -8.83 -5.84 14.26
N SER A 393 -9.87 -6.68 14.23
CA SER A 393 -10.04 -7.75 13.24
C SER A 393 -11.35 -7.54 12.51
N ARG A 394 -11.34 -7.67 11.18
CA ARG A 394 -12.50 -7.48 10.33
C ARG A 394 -12.63 -8.62 9.32
N VAL A 395 -13.85 -9.13 9.15
CA VAL A 395 -14.22 -10.01 8.04
C VAL A 395 -15.37 -9.33 7.30
N SER A 396 -15.31 -9.28 5.98
CA SER A 396 -16.38 -8.71 5.17
C SER A 396 -16.63 -9.50 3.90
N TYR A 397 -17.90 -9.71 3.61
CA TYR A 397 -18.42 -10.19 2.34
C TYR A 397 -19.23 -9.07 1.69
N ARG A 398 -19.05 -8.87 0.39
CA ARG A 398 -19.79 -7.89 -0.40
C ARG A 398 -20.34 -8.57 -1.65
N TYR A 399 -21.60 -8.32 -1.93
CA TYR A 399 -22.27 -8.70 -3.15
C TYR A 399 -22.94 -7.48 -3.79
N ASN A 400 -22.64 -7.21 -5.05
CA ASN A 400 -23.28 -6.15 -5.83
C ASN A 400 -24.09 -6.81 -6.95
N HIS A 401 -25.38 -6.54 -7.05
CA HIS A 401 -26.19 -7.10 -8.14
C HIS A 401 -25.61 -6.69 -9.50
N PRO A 402 -25.57 -7.56 -10.52
CA PRO A 402 -24.98 -7.26 -11.84
C PRO A 402 -25.52 -5.98 -12.50
N GLU A 403 -26.83 -5.73 -12.40
CA GLU A 403 -27.49 -4.54 -12.94
C GLU A 403 -27.42 -3.31 -12.00
N GLY A 404 -26.76 -3.45 -10.84
CA GLY A 404 -26.65 -2.41 -9.82
C GLY A 404 -27.95 -2.15 -9.04
N ASN A 405 -28.95 -3.04 -9.14
CA ASN A 405 -30.27 -2.87 -8.51
C ASN A 405 -30.24 -2.91 -6.98
N TYR A 406 -29.30 -3.65 -6.39
CA TYR A 406 -29.07 -3.66 -4.96
C TYR A 406 -27.63 -4.06 -4.64
N ASN A 407 -27.20 -3.73 -3.43
CA ASN A 407 -25.99 -4.25 -2.85
C ASN A 407 -26.31 -4.90 -1.50
N PHE A 408 -25.52 -5.91 -1.17
CA PHE A 408 -25.55 -6.61 0.09
C PHE A 408 -24.13 -6.66 0.63
N SER A 409 -23.96 -6.43 1.92
CA SER A 409 -22.69 -6.66 2.60
C SER A 409 -22.92 -7.26 3.96
N LEU A 410 -22.04 -8.18 4.33
CA LEU A 410 -21.97 -8.80 5.64
C LEU A 410 -20.61 -8.46 6.23
N THR A 411 -20.56 -7.87 7.41
CA THR A 411 -19.31 -7.48 8.09
C THR A 411 -19.33 -7.97 9.53
N SER A 412 -18.19 -8.45 10.02
CA SER A 412 -17.93 -8.66 11.44
C SER A 412 -16.66 -7.94 11.83
N ASN A 413 -16.71 -7.18 12.92
CA ASN A 413 -15.61 -6.36 13.40
C ASN A 413 -15.38 -6.62 14.90
N LEU A 414 -14.19 -7.09 15.25
CA LEU A 414 -13.73 -7.30 16.61
C LEU A 414 -12.70 -6.23 16.97
N ASN A 415 -12.92 -5.48 18.04
CA ASN A 415 -11.96 -4.55 18.61
C ASN A 415 -11.60 -5.02 20.03
N GLN A 416 -10.30 -5.14 20.31
CA GLN A 416 -9.78 -5.55 21.61
C GLN A 416 -8.91 -4.43 22.16
N GLN A 417 -9.11 -4.04 23.43
CA GLN A 417 -8.26 -3.10 24.14
C GLN A 417 -7.43 -3.84 25.18
N PHE A 418 -6.11 -3.80 25.01
CA PHE A 418 -5.18 -4.60 25.80
C PHE A 418 -5.00 -4.11 27.23
N ASN A 419 -5.17 -2.81 27.47
CA ASN A 419 -4.97 -2.22 28.79
C ASN A 419 -6.13 -2.52 29.76
N THR A 420 -7.33 -2.77 29.25
CA THR A 420 -8.54 -2.94 30.07
C THR A 420 -9.24 -4.29 29.87
N ASN A 421 -8.63 -5.18 29.08
CA ASN A 421 -9.20 -6.46 28.64
C ASN A 421 -10.62 -6.37 28.04
N VAL A 422 -10.98 -5.19 27.51
CA VAL A 422 -12.30 -4.96 26.89
C VAL A 422 -12.27 -5.50 25.46
N ALA A 423 -13.29 -6.26 25.08
CA ALA A 423 -13.46 -6.75 23.73
C ALA A 423 -14.87 -6.48 23.22
N ARG A 424 -14.97 -5.94 22.00
CA ARG A 424 -16.23 -5.62 21.33
C ARG A 424 -16.28 -6.32 19.99
N LEU A 425 -17.23 -7.23 19.82
CA LEU A 425 -17.52 -7.88 18.55
C LEU A 425 -18.84 -7.33 18.01
N THR A 426 -18.75 -6.44 17.02
CA THR A 426 -19.89 -5.96 16.25
C THR A 426 -19.98 -6.79 14.98
N GLY A 427 -20.86 -7.78 14.97
CA GLY A 427 -20.93 -8.76 13.90
C GLY A 427 -21.72 -10.00 14.29
N PRO A 428 -22.41 -10.64 13.33
CA PRO A 428 -22.57 -10.22 11.94
C PRO A 428 -23.43 -8.95 11.80
N GLU A 429 -22.97 -8.00 10.98
CA GLU A 429 -23.71 -6.83 10.54
C GLU A 429 -24.03 -6.99 9.05
N MET A 430 -25.32 -7.08 8.73
CA MET A 430 -25.79 -7.22 7.36
C MET A 430 -26.36 -5.89 6.90
N ASN A 431 -25.82 -5.33 5.82
CA ASN A 431 -26.35 -4.14 5.17
C ASN A 431 -26.88 -4.53 3.80
N PHE A 432 -28.15 -4.23 3.56
CA PHE A 432 -28.78 -4.37 2.26
C PHE A 432 -29.24 -2.98 1.81
N SER A 433 -28.85 -2.54 0.63
CA SER A 433 -29.29 -1.26 0.06
C SER A 433 -29.80 -1.48 -1.35
N MET A 434 -31.01 -1.01 -1.63
CA MET A 434 -31.52 -0.95 -3.00
C MET A 434 -30.98 0.27 -3.74
N ARG A 435 -30.96 0.20 -5.06
CA ARG A 435 -30.75 1.36 -5.93
C ARG A 435 -31.88 2.34 -5.71
N GLN A 436 -31.52 3.62 -5.61
CA GLN A 436 -32.48 4.70 -5.58
C GLN A 436 -33.30 4.68 -6.87
N PHE A 437 -34.62 4.82 -6.76
CA PHE A 437 -35.52 4.85 -7.91
C PHE A 437 -36.50 6.02 -7.79
N SER A 438 -36.99 6.48 -8.93
CA SER A 438 -37.94 7.60 -9.04
C SER A 438 -39.33 7.03 -9.34
N PRO A 439 -40.21 6.82 -8.34
CA PRO A 439 -41.50 6.13 -8.55
C PRO A 439 -42.46 6.84 -9.53
N PHE A 440 -42.23 8.11 -9.83
CA PHE A 440 -43.07 8.91 -10.73
C PHE A 440 -42.35 9.34 -12.01
N GLU A 441 -41.15 8.82 -12.27
CA GLU A 441 -40.46 9.06 -13.52
C GLU A 441 -41.24 8.41 -14.68
N THR A 442 -41.43 9.15 -15.77
CA THR A 442 -42.15 8.66 -16.94
C THR A 442 -41.15 8.10 -17.95
N ASP A 443 -41.50 6.99 -18.61
CA ASP A 443 -40.68 6.30 -19.63
C ASP A 443 -40.46 7.09 -20.94
N ARG A 444 -40.70 8.40 -20.95
CA ARG A 444 -40.48 9.28 -22.10
C ARG A 444 -39.23 10.12 -21.89
N PRO A 445 -38.03 9.60 -22.21
CA PRO A 445 -36.81 10.38 -22.18
C PRO A 445 -36.89 11.47 -23.26
N GLY A 446 -36.76 12.74 -22.88
CA GLY A 446 -36.38 13.80 -23.82
C GLY A 446 -37.33 14.98 -24.03
N THR A 447 -38.50 15.06 -23.40
CA THR A 447 -39.31 16.30 -23.43
C THR A 447 -39.01 17.18 -22.22
N MET A 448 -38.53 18.40 -22.48
CA MET A 448 -38.09 19.41 -21.51
C MET A 448 -39.07 19.60 -20.33
N ASP A 449 -38.47 19.81 -19.15
CA ASP A 449 -39.04 20.06 -17.82
C ASP A 449 -39.70 18.86 -17.12
N GLN A 450 -38.87 17.93 -16.62
CA GLN A 450 -39.27 16.99 -15.57
C GLN A 450 -39.96 17.74 -14.42
N ARG A 451 -41.17 17.30 -14.06
CA ARG A 451 -41.96 17.94 -13.00
C ARG A 451 -41.33 17.64 -11.64
N TRP A 452 -41.60 18.49 -10.64
CA TRP A 452 -41.00 18.35 -9.31
C TRP A 452 -41.28 16.98 -8.66
N TYR A 453 -42.43 16.36 -8.95
CA TYR A 453 -42.79 15.05 -8.42
C TYR A 453 -42.08 13.89 -9.15
N GLU A 454 -41.69 14.07 -10.42
CA GLU A 454 -40.92 13.08 -11.19
C GLU A 454 -39.47 13.01 -10.69
N ARG A 455 -39.04 14.03 -9.92
CA ARG A 455 -37.75 14.12 -9.22
C ARG A 455 -37.82 13.63 -7.77
N ILE A 456 -38.96 13.06 -7.36
CA ILE A 456 -39.05 12.36 -6.08
C ILE A 456 -38.33 11.04 -6.27
N THR A 457 -37.41 10.77 -5.37
CA THR A 457 -36.62 9.56 -5.35
C THR A 457 -36.79 8.86 -4.02
N VAL A 458 -36.85 7.53 -4.07
CA VAL A 458 -36.96 6.67 -2.89
C VAL A 458 -35.71 5.82 -2.82
N SER A 459 -35.12 5.75 -1.63
CA SER A 459 -34.06 4.81 -1.32
C SER A 459 -34.42 4.01 -0.09
N TYR A 460 -34.07 2.72 -0.10
CA TYR A 460 -34.39 1.78 0.96
C TYR A 460 -33.13 1.02 1.36
N ARG A 461 -32.87 0.97 2.67
CA ARG A 461 -31.73 0.29 3.27
C ARG A 461 -32.15 -0.49 4.49
N ASN A 462 -31.57 -1.66 4.69
CA ASN A 462 -31.71 -2.45 5.90
C ASN A 462 -30.36 -2.66 6.55
N ASN A 463 -30.36 -2.73 7.87
CA ASN A 463 -29.19 -2.99 8.68
C ASN A 463 -29.57 -3.93 9.82
N PHE A 464 -29.15 -5.19 9.72
CA PHE A 464 -29.15 -6.12 10.84
C PHE A 464 -27.81 -5.97 11.57
N ARG A 465 -27.80 -5.93 12.89
CA ARG A 465 -26.58 -5.89 13.69
C ARG A 465 -26.68 -6.81 14.88
N SER A 466 -25.62 -7.57 15.09
CA SER A 466 -25.30 -8.25 16.35
C SER A 466 -24.17 -7.50 17.06
N ASN A 467 -24.25 -7.41 18.39
CA ASN A 467 -23.21 -6.81 19.21
C ASN A 467 -22.97 -7.63 20.48
N PHE A 468 -21.71 -7.98 20.70
CA PHE A 468 -21.19 -8.56 21.93
C PHE A 468 -20.19 -7.59 22.54
N ASN A 469 -20.41 -7.20 23.80
CA ASN A 469 -19.58 -6.21 24.50
C ASN A 469 -19.08 -6.80 25.81
N PHE A 470 -17.85 -7.30 25.82
CA PHE A 470 -17.20 -7.82 27.01
C PHE A 470 -16.44 -6.70 27.73
N THR A 471 -16.93 -6.32 28.91
CA THR A 471 -16.26 -5.39 29.82
C THR A 471 -16.18 -6.04 31.21
N PRO A 472 -15.04 -6.65 31.57
CA PRO A 472 -14.93 -7.36 32.84
C PRO A 472 -14.98 -6.39 34.03
N ILE A 473 -15.52 -6.83 35.16
CA ILE A 473 -15.62 -6.05 36.40
C ILE A 473 -14.22 -5.71 36.92
N ALA A 474 -13.35 -6.72 37.02
CA ALA A 474 -11.92 -6.55 37.30
C ALA A 474 -11.15 -6.36 35.99
N ARG A 475 -11.13 -5.12 35.47
CA ARG A 475 -10.57 -4.81 34.14
C ARG A 475 -9.14 -5.28 33.92
N GLU A 476 -8.30 -5.15 34.93
CA GLU A 476 -6.86 -5.46 34.84
C GLU A 476 -6.56 -6.93 35.23
N GLU A 477 -7.44 -7.57 36.00
CA GLU A 477 -7.24 -8.91 36.58
C GLU A 477 -8.34 -9.90 36.17
N ALA A 478 -8.92 -9.73 34.97
CA ALA A 478 -10.02 -10.55 34.51
C ALA A 478 -9.63 -12.04 34.40
N GLU A 479 -10.22 -12.90 35.23
CA GLU A 479 -9.97 -14.35 35.20
C GLU A 479 -10.55 -15.03 33.96
N VAL A 480 -11.71 -14.54 33.49
CA VAL A 480 -12.40 -15.05 32.30
C VAL A 480 -11.96 -14.26 31.07
N ASN A 481 -11.51 -14.96 30.03
CA ASN A 481 -11.19 -14.35 28.75
C ASN A 481 -12.46 -14.00 27.95
N TRP A 482 -12.44 -12.90 27.19
CA TRP A 482 -13.54 -12.49 26.32
C TRP A 482 -13.99 -13.58 25.35
N PHE A 483 -13.05 -14.42 24.87
CA PHE A 483 -13.38 -15.50 23.93
C PHE A 483 -14.19 -16.62 24.61
N GLU A 484 -13.90 -16.92 25.87
CA GLU A 484 -14.70 -17.86 26.65
C GLU A 484 -16.07 -17.27 26.96
N ALA A 485 -16.11 -16.00 27.35
CA ALA A 485 -17.36 -15.27 27.59
C ALA A 485 -18.23 -15.18 26.33
N LEU A 486 -17.65 -15.12 25.13
CA LEU A 486 -18.40 -15.12 23.85
C LEU A 486 -19.09 -16.46 23.57
N LEU A 487 -18.49 -17.57 24.00
CA LEU A 487 -19.02 -18.91 23.76
C LEU A 487 -19.99 -19.35 24.87
N ASP A 488 -19.85 -18.80 26.07
CA ASP A 488 -20.62 -19.19 27.25
C ASP A 488 -21.30 -17.99 27.94
N PRO A 489 -22.64 -17.88 27.85
CA PRO A 489 -23.41 -16.81 28.52
C PRO A 489 -23.25 -16.76 30.05
N GLN A 490 -22.96 -17.89 30.71
CA GLN A 490 -22.78 -17.93 32.17
C GLN A 490 -21.46 -17.27 32.55
N LYS A 491 -20.37 -17.63 31.87
CA LYS A 491 -19.06 -16.99 32.02
C LYS A 491 -19.10 -15.49 31.70
N TYR A 492 -19.87 -15.10 30.69
CA TYR A 492 -20.12 -13.68 30.41
C TYR A 492 -20.73 -12.96 31.61
N ARG A 493 -21.78 -13.55 32.21
CA ARG A 493 -22.45 -12.95 33.37
C ARG A 493 -21.56 -12.89 34.60
N GLU A 494 -20.79 -13.94 34.87
CA GLU A 494 -19.83 -13.98 35.98
C GLU A 494 -18.75 -12.89 35.81
N ALA A 495 -18.22 -12.73 34.60
CA ALA A 495 -17.13 -11.80 34.34
C ALA A 495 -17.58 -10.33 34.28
N THR A 496 -18.79 -10.06 33.76
CA THR A 496 -19.27 -8.70 33.46
C THR A 496 -20.36 -8.21 34.41
N GLY A 497 -21.05 -9.10 35.11
CA GLY A 497 -22.25 -8.79 35.88
C GLY A 497 -23.48 -8.49 35.02
N ASP A 498 -23.41 -8.64 33.70
CA ASP A 498 -24.49 -8.37 32.75
C ASP A 498 -25.06 -9.68 32.19
N ASP A 499 -26.37 -9.75 32.01
CA ASP A 499 -27.05 -10.89 31.40
C ASP A 499 -27.28 -10.72 29.89
N ARG A 500 -26.93 -9.56 29.33
CA ARG A 500 -27.04 -9.23 27.90
C ARG A 500 -25.83 -9.74 27.11
N HIS A 501 -25.70 -11.07 27.08
CA HIS A 501 -24.58 -11.74 26.41
C HIS A 501 -24.39 -11.28 24.95
N ILE A 502 -25.43 -11.38 24.11
CA ILE A 502 -25.41 -10.85 22.75
C ILE A 502 -26.71 -10.09 22.49
N GLN A 503 -26.58 -8.90 21.92
CA GLN A 503 -27.68 -8.03 21.50
C GLN A 503 -27.85 -8.09 19.99
N TYR A 504 -29.09 -8.16 19.52
CA TYR A 504 -29.42 -8.20 18.10
C TYR A 504 -30.51 -7.19 17.80
N GLY A 505 -30.48 -6.63 16.61
CA GLY A 505 -31.51 -5.73 16.13
C GLY A 505 -31.51 -5.63 14.63
N PHE A 506 -32.62 -5.14 14.12
CA PHE A 506 -32.81 -4.90 12.70
C PHE A 506 -33.44 -3.53 12.48
N VAL A 507 -32.82 -2.71 11.63
CA VAL A 507 -33.32 -1.37 11.29
C VAL A 507 -33.56 -1.27 9.80
N GLN A 508 -34.76 -0.83 9.44
CA GLN A 508 -35.14 -0.50 8.08
C GLN A 508 -35.17 1.01 7.95
N ARG A 509 -34.55 1.53 6.89
CA ARG A 509 -34.47 2.97 6.61
C ARG A 509 -35.04 3.21 5.23
N ALA A 510 -36.13 3.97 5.17
CA ALA A 510 -36.68 4.49 3.94
C ALA A 510 -36.40 5.99 3.90
N GLN A 511 -35.87 6.47 2.78
CA GLN A 511 -35.63 7.89 2.57
C GLN A 511 -36.29 8.33 1.27
N VAL A 512 -37.14 9.35 1.39
CA VAL A 512 -37.81 10.00 0.26
C VAL A 512 -37.20 11.38 0.08
N ARG A 513 -36.61 11.65 -1.09
CA ARG A 513 -36.00 12.94 -1.44
C ARG A 513 -36.70 13.55 -2.63
N ALA A 514 -37.13 14.80 -2.49
CA ALA A 514 -37.58 15.65 -3.59
C ALA A 514 -36.47 16.67 -3.89
N GLY A 515 -35.65 16.40 -4.91
CA GLY A 515 -34.35 17.07 -5.10
C GLY A 515 -34.42 18.52 -5.58
N GLN A 516 -35.45 18.90 -6.33
CA GLN A 516 -35.65 20.27 -6.80
C GLN A 516 -37.16 20.56 -6.87
N LEU A 517 -37.71 21.05 -5.76
CA LEU A 517 -39.13 21.42 -5.61
C LEU A 517 -39.48 22.69 -6.39
N VAL A 518 -38.53 23.60 -6.53
CA VAL A 518 -38.70 24.87 -7.27
C VAL A 518 -37.81 24.83 -8.51
N PRO A 519 -38.37 24.98 -9.73
CA PRO A 519 -37.60 25.00 -10.98
C PRO A 519 -36.88 26.34 -11.14
N SER A 520 -35.82 26.55 -10.35
CA SER A 520 -34.96 27.74 -10.40
C SER A 520 -33.49 27.32 -10.58
N GLN A 521 -32.76 28.06 -11.41
CA GLN A 521 -31.32 27.90 -11.60
C GLN A 521 -30.49 28.59 -10.49
N PHE A 522 -31.11 29.51 -9.74
CA PHE A 522 -30.42 30.34 -8.74
C PHE A 522 -30.59 29.82 -7.31
N ILE A 523 -31.73 29.19 -7.03
CA ILE A 523 -32.07 28.68 -5.71
C ILE A 523 -32.45 27.22 -5.85
N ASN A 524 -31.73 26.36 -5.14
CA ASN A 524 -32.10 24.96 -5.04
C ASN A 524 -32.91 24.76 -3.75
N VAL A 525 -34.13 24.23 -3.91
CA VAL A 525 -35.04 23.88 -2.81
C VAL A 525 -35.32 22.39 -2.87
N SER A 526 -34.99 21.68 -1.80
CA SER A 526 -35.19 20.23 -1.74
C SER A 526 -35.81 19.80 -0.42
N ALA A 527 -36.69 18.80 -0.45
CA ALA A 527 -37.25 18.19 0.75
C ALA A 527 -36.75 16.76 0.94
N ASN A 528 -36.62 16.35 2.19
CA ASN A 528 -36.18 15.00 2.57
C ASN A 528 -37.00 14.50 3.75
N LEU A 529 -37.55 13.30 3.63
CA LEU A 529 -38.17 12.54 4.72
C LEU A 529 -37.36 11.28 4.95
N ASP A 530 -36.78 11.14 6.13
CA ASP A 530 -36.18 9.89 6.60
C ASP A 530 -37.16 9.20 7.55
N PHE A 531 -37.40 7.92 7.34
CA PHE A 531 -38.22 7.07 8.19
C PHE A 531 -37.42 5.83 8.58
N ASN A 532 -37.32 5.57 9.88
CA ASN A 532 -36.64 4.40 10.44
C ASN A 532 -37.63 3.51 11.19
N GLU A 533 -37.56 2.21 10.94
CA GLU A 533 -38.25 1.16 11.70
C GLU A 533 -37.21 0.30 12.42
N TYR A 534 -37.34 0.15 13.73
CA TYR A 534 -36.48 -0.67 14.58
C TYR A 534 -37.23 -1.92 15.00
N TRP A 535 -36.59 -3.08 14.88
CA TRP A 535 -37.11 -4.38 15.32
C TRP A 535 -36.14 -5.02 16.31
N TYR A 536 -36.65 -5.38 17.48
CA TYR A 536 -35.88 -5.98 18.55
C TYR A 536 -36.56 -7.23 19.12
N PRO A 537 -35.78 -8.26 19.51
CA PRO A 537 -36.30 -9.44 20.20
C PRO A 537 -36.44 -9.22 21.70
N THR A 538 -35.96 -8.10 22.23
CA THR A 538 -36.03 -7.74 23.65
C THR A 538 -36.39 -6.27 23.84
N THR A 539 -36.89 -5.93 25.03
CA THR A 539 -37.01 -4.57 25.53
C THR A 539 -36.58 -4.51 26.99
N THR A 540 -36.34 -3.31 27.52
CA THR A 540 -36.04 -3.10 28.94
C THR A 540 -37.20 -2.41 29.64
N ARG A 541 -37.74 -3.06 30.67
CA ARG A 541 -38.73 -2.48 31.59
C ARG A 541 -38.02 -2.02 32.85
N ARG A 542 -38.43 -0.88 33.40
CA ARG A 542 -37.87 -0.34 34.63
C ARG A 542 -38.96 -0.19 35.67
N GLU A 543 -38.68 -0.59 36.90
CA GLU A 543 -39.59 -0.42 38.02
C GLU A 543 -38.84 0.13 39.23
N PHE A 544 -39.52 0.95 40.02
CA PHE A 544 -38.95 1.46 41.26
C PHE A 544 -39.16 0.45 42.38
N ASN A 545 -38.10 0.06 43.07
CA ASN A 545 -38.18 -0.71 44.30
C ASN A 545 -38.11 0.24 45.52
N PRO A 546 -39.22 0.44 46.26
CA PRO A 546 -39.24 1.35 47.41
C PRO A 546 -38.40 0.89 48.59
N GLU A 547 -38.16 -0.42 48.75
CA GLU A 547 -37.41 -0.98 49.89
C GLU A 547 -35.91 -0.68 49.77
N GLU A 548 -35.37 -0.75 48.56
CA GLU A 548 -33.95 -0.51 48.26
C GLU A 548 -33.69 0.91 47.73
N ASN A 549 -34.75 1.71 47.57
CA ASN A 549 -34.72 3.07 47.01
C ASN A 549 -33.92 3.14 45.70
N ARG A 550 -34.16 2.19 44.79
CA ARG A 550 -33.47 2.10 43.49
C ARG A 550 -34.43 1.70 42.37
N VAL A 551 -34.10 2.11 41.15
CA VAL A 551 -34.78 1.65 39.94
C VAL A 551 -34.14 0.34 39.49
N GLU A 552 -34.94 -0.72 39.43
CA GLU A 552 -34.55 -2.03 38.92
C GLU A 552 -34.83 -2.13 37.42
N GLU A 553 -33.99 -2.86 36.71
CA GLU A 553 -34.12 -3.09 35.27
C GLU A 553 -34.47 -4.56 35.00
N PHE A 554 -35.54 -4.80 34.25
CA PHE A 554 -35.98 -6.11 33.82
C PHE A 554 -35.85 -6.23 32.30
N ARG A 555 -35.17 -7.29 31.85
CA ARG A 555 -35.10 -7.63 30.42
C ARG A 555 -36.33 -8.42 30.03
N GLU A 556 -37.15 -7.86 29.15
CA GLU A 556 -38.34 -8.53 28.62
C GLU A 556 -38.03 -9.14 27.26
N MET A 557 -38.19 -10.46 27.15
CA MET A 557 -38.07 -11.18 25.89
C MET A 557 -39.38 -11.10 25.11
N GLY A 558 -39.34 -10.59 23.88
CA GLY A 558 -40.51 -10.43 23.03
C GLY A 558 -40.21 -9.55 21.81
N PHE A 559 -40.90 -9.81 20.70
CA PHE A 559 -40.75 -8.97 19.51
C PHE A 559 -41.38 -7.60 19.73
N ALA A 560 -40.57 -6.56 19.68
CA ALA A 560 -40.99 -5.17 19.82
C ALA A 560 -40.50 -4.34 18.63
N THR A 561 -41.30 -3.35 18.24
CA THR A 561 -40.96 -2.44 17.17
C THR A 561 -40.99 -0.99 17.64
N ALA A 562 -40.12 -0.16 17.07
CA ALA A 562 -40.10 1.27 17.29
C ALA A 562 -39.98 2.00 15.95
N ARG A 563 -40.40 3.26 15.88
CA ARG A 563 -40.40 4.03 14.64
C ARG A 563 -39.94 5.44 14.91
N ASP A 564 -39.12 6.00 14.05
CA ASP A 564 -38.88 7.44 14.04
C ASP A 564 -38.87 7.99 12.63
N PHE A 565 -39.02 9.30 12.54
CA PHE A 565 -38.87 10.02 11.29
C PHE A 565 -38.36 11.43 11.52
N ASN A 566 -37.63 11.93 10.54
CA ASN A 566 -37.27 13.34 10.44
C ASN A 566 -37.67 13.86 9.07
N THR A 567 -38.08 15.12 9.00
CA THR A 567 -38.30 15.81 7.73
C THR A 567 -37.44 17.06 7.67
N SER A 568 -36.91 17.37 6.50
CA SER A 568 -36.15 18.60 6.28
C SER A 568 -36.46 19.26 4.95
N LEU A 569 -36.35 20.59 4.94
CA LEU A 569 -36.46 21.45 3.78
C LEU A 569 -35.16 22.26 3.67
N ASN A 570 -34.40 21.99 2.61
CA ASN A 570 -33.09 22.56 2.37
C ASN A 570 -33.16 23.62 1.28
N PHE A 571 -32.56 24.77 1.55
CA PHE A 571 -32.40 25.90 0.65
C PHE A 571 -30.91 26.16 0.45
N SER A 572 -30.45 26.23 -0.79
CA SER A 572 -29.07 26.60 -1.10
C SER A 572 -28.99 27.46 -2.33
N THR A 573 -27.98 28.32 -2.37
CA THR A 573 -27.67 29.19 -3.51
C THR A 573 -26.16 29.39 -3.60
N THR A 574 -25.69 29.97 -4.70
CA THR A 574 -24.29 30.33 -4.89
C THR A 574 -24.20 31.74 -5.43
N PHE A 575 -23.47 32.60 -4.72
CA PHE A 575 -23.14 33.95 -5.14
C PHE A 575 -21.68 34.00 -5.59
N TYR A 576 -21.42 34.74 -6.66
CA TYR A 576 -20.07 35.01 -7.16
C TYR A 576 -19.80 36.51 -7.07
N GLY A 577 -18.80 36.88 -6.26
CA GLY A 577 -18.19 38.20 -6.26
C GLY A 577 -16.89 38.16 -7.04
N ILE A 578 -16.70 39.08 -7.98
CA ILE A 578 -15.45 39.21 -8.74
C ILE A 578 -14.96 40.64 -8.57
N SER A 579 -13.75 40.80 -8.06
CA SER A 579 -13.03 42.07 -8.02
C SER A 579 -11.91 42.02 -9.05
N GLN A 580 -11.75 43.08 -9.84
CA GLN A 580 -10.66 43.23 -10.81
C GLN A 580 -9.39 43.85 -10.18
N MET A 581 -9.37 44.01 -8.84
CA MET A 581 -8.23 44.57 -8.14
C MET A 581 -6.98 43.69 -8.34
N SER A 582 -5.89 44.31 -8.77
CA SER A 582 -4.57 43.70 -8.88
C SER A 582 -3.67 44.20 -7.75
N ILE A 583 -3.11 43.29 -6.94
CA ILE A 583 -2.17 43.61 -5.87
C ILE A 583 -0.86 42.86 -6.16
N GLY A 584 0.17 43.60 -6.58
CA GLY A 584 1.48 43.02 -6.89
C GLY A 584 1.39 42.02 -8.04
N ASN A 585 1.79 40.78 -7.79
CA ASN A 585 1.73 39.67 -8.75
C ASN A 585 0.42 38.88 -8.71
N PHE A 586 -0.60 39.38 -7.99
CA PHE A 586 -1.93 38.79 -7.95
C PHE A 586 -2.91 39.67 -8.73
N GLU A 587 -3.63 39.06 -9.66
CA GLU A 587 -4.60 39.71 -10.54
C GLU A 587 -6.00 39.17 -10.29
N GLY A 588 -6.90 40.07 -9.89
CA GLY A 588 -8.28 39.76 -9.60
C GLY A 588 -8.47 38.93 -8.33
N LEU A 589 -9.65 39.04 -7.76
CA LEU A 589 -10.09 38.23 -6.63
C LEU A 589 -11.50 37.73 -6.93
N ARG A 590 -11.67 36.41 -6.97
CA ARG A 590 -12.98 35.77 -7.04
C ARG A 590 -13.34 35.23 -5.66
N HIS A 591 -14.48 35.66 -5.16
CA HIS A 591 -15.10 35.17 -3.94
C HIS A 591 -16.37 34.42 -4.29
N THR A 592 -16.39 33.11 -4.06
CA THR A 592 -17.60 32.30 -4.20
C THR A 592 -18.20 32.09 -2.80
N VAL A 593 -19.43 32.53 -2.61
CA VAL A 593 -20.19 32.36 -1.35
C VAL A 593 -21.32 31.37 -1.60
N ARG A 594 -21.36 30.29 -0.82
CA ARG A 594 -22.41 29.27 -0.88
C ARG A 594 -23.14 29.20 0.46
N PRO A 595 -24.19 30.00 0.65
CA PRO A 595 -25.03 29.87 1.83
C PRO A 595 -26.01 28.70 1.67
N SER A 596 -26.28 28.05 2.80
CA SER A 596 -27.24 26.96 2.93
C SER A 596 -28.07 27.14 4.20
N VAL A 597 -29.38 26.95 4.09
CA VAL A 597 -30.31 26.92 5.21
C VAL A 597 -31.11 25.64 5.15
N SER A 598 -31.17 24.88 6.24
CA SER A 598 -31.95 23.65 6.36
C SER A 598 -32.91 23.75 7.54
N LEU A 599 -34.21 23.75 7.25
CA LEU A 599 -35.26 23.60 8.25
C LEU A 599 -35.43 22.10 8.50
N SER A 600 -35.32 21.63 9.74
CA SER A 600 -35.51 20.22 10.10
C SER A 600 -36.49 20.09 11.26
N TYR A 601 -37.42 19.14 11.12
CA TYR A 601 -38.41 18.81 12.13
C TYR A 601 -38.33 17.33 12.51
N ARG A 602 -38.32 17.06 13.80
CA ARG A 602 -38.47 15.74 14.41
C ARG A 602 -39.49 15.85 15.55
N PRO A 603 -40.56 15.05 15.55
CA PRO A 603 -41.50 15.00 16.68
C PRO A 603 -40.80 14.54 17.97
N ASP A 604 -41.48 14.75 19.10
CA ASP A 604 -41.12 14.09 20.34
C ASP A 604 -41.61 12.64 20.35
N PHE A 605 -40.68 11.68 20.33
CA PHE A 605 -41.00 10.25 20.38
C PHE A 605 -41.15 9.71 21.81
N SER A 606 -40.96 10.55 22.84
CA SER A 606 -41.28 10.21 24.22
C SER A 606 -42.73 10.50 24.63
N ASP A 607 -43.54 11.08 23.75
CA ASP A 607 -44.98 11.18 23.96
C ASP A 607 -45.62 9.78 24.11
N ASP A 608 -46.52 9.64 25.08
CA ASP A 608 -47.23 8.39 25.40
C ASP A 608 -47.95 7.79 24.18
N PHE A 609 -48.36 8.63 23.21
CA PHE A 609 -48.94 8.20 21.94
C PHE A 609 -48.08 7.14 21.22
N TRP A 610 -46.76 7.24 21.31
CA TRP A 610 -45.85 6.32 20.64
C TRP A 610 -45.58 5.04 21.43
N GLY A 611 -45.71 5.07 22.76
CA GLY A 611 -45.45 3.92 23.64
C GLY A 611 -44.00 3.44 23.68
N PHE A 612 -43.04 4.27 23.25
CA PHE A 612 -41.61 3.94 23.25
C PHE A 612 -40.89 4.26 24.56
N TYR A 613 -41.51 5.08 25.41
CA TYR A 613 -41.01 5.48 26.72
C TYR A 613 -41.95 5.01 27.81
N GLN A 614 -41.40 4.83 29.00
CA GLN A 614 -42.12 4.52 30.23
C GLN A 614 -41.75 5.58 31.28
N GLU A 615 -42.76 6.12 31.96
CA GLU A 615 -42.55 6.98 33.12
C GLU A 615 -42.41 6.11 34.38
N VAL A 616 -41.29 6.27 35.09
CA VAL A 616 -40.96 5.44 36.26
C VAL A 616 -40.56 6.36 37.41
N GLN A 617 -41.08 6.07 38.59
CA GLN A 617 -40.66 6.73 39.83
C GLN A 617 -39.17 6.43 40.10
N THR A 618 -38.43 7.41 40.62
CA THR A 618 -36.96 7.29 40.81
C THR A 618 -36.53 7.43 42.26
N ASP A 619 -37.41 7.92 43.12
CA ASP A 619 -37.16 8.07 44.55
C ASP A 619 -38.45 7.86 45.37
N THR A 620 -38.30 7.73 46.69
CA THR A 620 -39.42 7.61 47.63
C THR A 620 -40.25 8.89 47.76
N THR A 621 -39.80 10.03 47.22
CA THR A 621 -40.53 11.30 47.25
C THR A 621 -41.54 11.46 46.11
N GLY A 622 -41.54 10.53 45.15
CA GLY A 622 -42.47 10.51 44.03
C GLY A 622 -41.93 11.15 42.76
N THR A 623 -40.64 11.47 42.68
CA THR A 623 -40.03 12.05 41.47
C THR A 623 -40.03 11.01 40.35
N THR A 624 -40.66 11.31 39.23
CA THR A 624 -40.70 10.43 38.05
C THR A 624 -39.66 10.83 37.01
N ARG A 625 -39.24 9.85 36.20
CA ARG A 625 -38.36 10.05 35.05
C ARG A 625 -38.82 9.16 33.90
N GLN A 626 -38.74 9.70 32.69
CA GLN A 626 -39.00 8.93 31.48
C GLN A 626 -37.76 8.13 31.05
N PHE A 627 -37.99 6.87 30.70
CA PHE A 627 -36.97 5.95 30.22
C PHE A 627 -37.42 5.34 28.89
N SER A 628 -36.53 5.29 27.90
CA SER A 628 -36.82 4.55 26.67
C SER A 628 -36.83 3.06 26.95
N ARG A 629 -37.77 2.32 26.35
CA ARG A 629 -37.83 0.85 26.42
C ARG A 629 -36.73 0.18 25.59
N PHE A 630 -36.02 0.94 24.75
CA PHE A 630 -35.03 0.45 23.78
C PHE A 630 -33.61 1.00 24.02
N ASP A 631 -33.36 1.71 25.12
CA ASP A 631 -32.04 2.32 25.42
C ASP A 631 -30.90 1.30 25.54
N ARG A 632 -31.23 0.07 25.93
CA ARG A 632 -30.30 -1.07 26.03
C ARG A 632 -30.29 -1.96 24.79
N GLU A 633 -30.95 -1.58 23.70
CA GLU A 633 -30.95 -2.35 22.45
C GLU A 633 -29.85 -1.88 21.49
N VAL A 634 -29.47 -2.74 20.52
CA VAL A 634 -28.23 -2.55 19.75
C VAL A 634 -28.18 -1.29 18.87
N PHE A 635 -29.33 -0.74 18.45
CA PHE A 635 -29.40 0.57 17.76
C PHE A 635 -30.03 1.67 18.61
N GLY A 636 -30.32 1.40 19.89
CA GLY A 636 -31.12 2.29 20.72
C GLY A 636 -32.57 2.38 20.24
N GLY A 637 -33.26 3.44 20.65
CA GLY A 637 -34.62 3.72 20.20
C GLY A 637 -34.78 5.14 19.66
N PRO A 638 -36.01 5.47 19.24
CA PRO A 638 -36.41 6.84 18.93
C PRO A 638 -36.02 7.79 20.06
N ALA A 639 -35.36 8.89 19.71
CA ALA A 639 -34.88 9.86 20.69
C ALA A 639 -36.03 10.70 21.27
N SER A 640 -35.93 11.04 22.55
CA SER A 640 -36.85 11.94 23.22
C SER A 640 -36.64 13.40 22.79
N GLY A 641 -37.68 14.21 23.01
CA GLY A 641 -37.69 15.64 22.76
C GLY A 641 -37.99 16.00 21.31
N GLU A 642 -38.88 16.97 21.16
CA GLU A 642 -39.17 17.63 19.89
C GLU A 642 -37.95 18.42 19.40
N GLN A 643 -37.70 18.39 18.09
CA GLN A 643 -36.70 19.24 17.45
C GLN A 643 -37.32 20.03 16.31
N ARG A 644 -37.15 21.35 16.36
CA ARG A 644 -37.51 22.29 15.29
C ARG A 644 -36.29 23.15 15.02
N THR A 645 -35.39 22.67 14.17
CA THR A 645 -34.06 23.29 14.03
C THR A 645 -33.92 23.99 12.69
N ILE A 646 -33.34 25.19 12.70
CA ILE A 646 -32.82 25.86 11.50
C ILE A 646 -31.32 25.73 11.55
N ASN A 647 -30.76 24.97 10.62
CA ASN A 647 -29.32 24.89 10.40
C ASN A 647 -28.96 25.92 9.34
N PHE A 648 -27.93 26.72 9.58
CA PHE A 648 -27.46 27.71 8.63
C PHE A 648 -25.94 27.60 8.51
N GLY A 649 -25.47 27.70 7.29
CA GLY A 649 -24.07 27.56 6.94
C GLY A 649 -23.69 28.49 5.82
N VAL A 650 -22.45 28.98 5.85
CA VAL A 650 -21.86 29.74 4.75
C VAL A 650 -20.49 29.16 4.44
N THR A 651 -20.32 28.77 3.17
CA THR A 651 -19.05 28.30 2.64
C THR A 651 -18.46 29.38 1.74
N ASN A 652 -17.22 29.76 1.99
CA ASN A 652 -16.49 30.79 1.27
C ASN A 652 -15.27 30.16 0.58
N ILE A 653 -15.10 30.45 -0.70
CA ILE A 653 -13.93 30.07 -1.49
C ILE A 653 -13.32 31.35 -2.06
N LEU A 654 -12.01 31.53 -1.86
CA LEU A 654 -11.27 32.71 -2.36
C LEU A 654 -10.20 32.26 -3.34
N GLU A 655 -10.31 32.74 -4.57
CA GLU A 655 -9.39 32.42 -5.68
C GLU A 655 -8.81 33.73 -6.24
N THR A 656 -7.54 33.70 -6.64
CA THR A 656 -6.85 34.80 -7.32
C THR A 656 -5.99 34.24 -8.45
N LYS A 657 -5.59 35.07 -9.42
CA LYS A 657 -4.62 34.66 -10.44
C LYS A 657 -3.25 35.17 -10.03
N ARG A 658 -2.25 34.28 -9.95
CA ARG A 658 -0.86 34.68 -9.78
C ARG A 658 -0.20 34.82 -11.15
N VAL A 659 0.34 35.99 -11.42
CA VAL A 659 1.03 36.32 -12.67
C VAL A 659 2.53 36.28 -12.41
N ARG A 660 3.26 35.41 -13.10
CA ARG A 660 4.72 35.39 -13.14
C ARG A 660 5.18 35.73 -14.55
N ARG A 661 6.21 36.57 -14.66
CA ARG A 661 6.86 36.86 -15.95
C ARG A 661 8.22 36.18 -15.96
N ASP A 662 8.49 35.38 -16.98
CA ASP A 662 9.80 34.75 -17.15
C ASP A 662 10.83 35.78 -17.68
N SER A 663 12.10 35.41 -17.61
CA SER A 663 13.27 36.08 -18.18
C SER A 663 13.17 36.41 -19.67
N THR A 664 12.33 35.70 -20.43
CA THR A 664 12.00 35.98 -21.85
C THR A 664 10.88 37.00 -22.04
N GLY A 665 10.25 37.44 -20.95
CA GLY A 665 9.09 38.34 -20.98
C GLY A 665 7.75 37.63 -21.12
N GLU A 666 7.71 36.30 -21.22
CA GLU A 666 6.48 35.50 -21.30
C GLU A 666 5.70 35.54 -19.98
N VAL A 667 4.39 35.74 -20.06
CA VAL A 667 3.50 35.87 -18.89
C VAL A 667 2.84 34.52 -18.62
N GLN A 668 3.22 33.89 -17.51
CA GLN A 668 2.56 32.69 -17.00
C GLN A 668 1.57 33.06 -15.91
N THR A 669 0.30 32.72 -16.11
CA THR A 669 -0.77 32.94 -15.13
C THR A 669 -1.19 31.61 -14.50
N THR A 670 -1.16 31.51 -13.18
CA THR A 670 -1.64 30.33 -12.44
C THR A 670 -2.77 30.70 -11.50
N ASN A 671 -3.87 29.94 -11.53
CA ASN A 671 -4.97 30.13 -10.58
C ASN A 671 -4.53 29.62 -9.20
N LEU A 672 -4.59 30.49 -8.19
CA LEU A 672 -4.25 30.17 -6.81
C LEU A 672 -5.49 30.28 -5.92
N ARG A 673 -5.80 29.21 -5.19
CA ARG A 673 -6.82 29.24 -4.13
C ARG A 673 -6.18 29.73 -2.83
N LEU A 674 -6.51 30.95 -2.43
CA LEU A 674 -6.09 31.50 -1.13
C LEU A 674 -6.79 30.75 0.01
N ILE A 675 -8.07 30.45 -0.18
CA ILE A 675 -8.88 29.64 0.72
C ILE A 675 -9.62 28.63 -0.14
N ASP A 676 -9.33 27.35 0.05
CA ASP A 676 -10.01 26.25 -0.65
C ASP A 676 -11.45 26.11 -0.14
N ASN A 677 -11.63 26.24 1.17
CA ASN A 677 -12.92 26.19 1.83
C ASN A 677 -12.83 26.86 3.21
N LEU A 678 -13.61 27.90 3.45
CA LEU A 678 -13.91 28.46 4.77
C LEU A 678 -15.40 28.25 5.02
N SER A 679 -15.73 27.29 5.89
CA SER A 679 -17.11 26.98 6.26
C SER A 679 -17.41 27.46 7.67
N ILE A 680 -18.49 28.21 7.85
CA ILE A 680 -19.02 28.58 9.16
C ILE A 680 -20.44 28.02 9.26
N ASN A 681 -20.68 27.17 10.26
CA ASN A 681 -21.96 26.51 10.46
C ASN A 681 -22.45 26.66 11.90
N SER A 682 -23.75 26.90 12.08
CA SER A 682 -24.42 26.89 13.37
C SER A 682 -25.90 26.53 13.16
N ASN A 683 -26.64 26.40 14.24
CA ASN A 683 -28.04 26.02 14.21
C ASN A 683 -28.82 26.68 15.34
N TYR A 684 -30.13 26.74 15.18
CA TYR A 684 -31.05 27.25 16.19
C TYR A 684 -32.25 26.31 16.34
N ASN A 685 -32.45 25.74 17.53
CA ASN A 685 -33.56 24.86 17.85
C ASN A 685 -34.69 25.62 18.55
N PHE A 686 -35.81 25.81 17.86
CA PHE A 686 -37.01 26.47 18.36
C PHE A 686 -37.74 25.66 19.44
N ALA A 687 -37.54 24.34 19.49
CA ALA A 687 -38.20 23.45 20.43
C ALA A 687 -37.44 23.28 21.76
N ALA A 688 -36.21 23.79 21.88
CA ALA A 688 -35.44 23.70 23.12
C ALA A 688 -35.92 24.73 24.17
N ASP A 689 -36.01 24.32 25.44
CA ASP A 689 -36.41 25.22 26.54
C ASP A 689 -35.34 26.27 26.86
N SER A 690 -34.06 25.92 26.70
CA SER A 690 -32.90 26.79 26.93
C SER A 690 -31.77 26.44 25.95
N LEU A 691 -30.77 27.32 25.82
CA LEU A 691 -29.61 27.09 24.97
C LEU A 691 -29.99 26.83 23.48
N LYS A 692 -30.94 27.62 22.97
CA LYS A 692 -31.54 27.43 21.64
C LYS A 692 -30.54 27.50 20.49
N PHE A 693 -29.46 28.28 20.61
CA PHE A 693 -28.40 28.32 19.60
C PHE A 693 -27.36 27.21 19.83
N GLY A 694 -27.05 26.40 18.82
CA GLY A 694 -25.92 25.50 18.93
C GLY A 694 -24.57 26.19 18.72
N ASN A 695 -23.50 25.41 18.89
CA ASN A 695 -22.14 25.90 18.75
C ASN A 695 -21.85 26.40 17.33
N VAL A 696 -20.96 27.37 17.22
CA VAL A 696 -20.44 27.88 15.94
C VAL A 696 -19.21 27.05 15.57
N ASN A 697 -19.32 26.33 14.45
CA ASN A 697 -18.24 25.53 13.89
C ASN A 697 -17.60 26.29 12.73
N VAL A 698 -16.29 26.52 12.81
CA VAL A 698 -15.50 27.14 11.75
C VAL A 698 -14.50 26.11 11.25
N SER A 699 -14.44 25.88 9.95
CA SER A 699 -13.40 25.06 9.34
C SER A 699 -12.78 25.79 8.16
N VAL A 700 -11.46 25.71 8.05
CA VAL A 700 -10.67 26.36 7.00
C VAL A 700 -9.72 25.34 6.40
N SER A 701 -9.65 25.30 5.09
CA SER A 701 -8.61 24.60 4.35
C SER A 701 -7.99 25.54 3.33
N SER A 702 -6.67 25.44 3.17
CA SER A 702 -5.92 26.27 2.23
C SER A 702 -4.69 25.53 1.71
N ARG A 703 -4.39 25.77 0.44
CA ARG A 703 -3.14 25.39 -0.25
C ARG A 703 -2.46 26.62 -0.84
N VAL A 704 -2.63 27.78 -0.19
CA VAL A 704 -2.05 29.06 -0.64
C VAL A 704 -0.52 29.00 -0.76
N LEU A 705 0.11 28.22 0.13
CA LEU A 705 1.53 27.94 0.08
C LEU A 705 1.76 26.68 -0.75
N GLU A 706 2.62 26.82 -1.76
CA GLU A 706 2.96 25.75 -2.69
C GLU A 706 3.51 24.53 -1.92
N GLY A 707 2.75 23.42 -1.96
CA GLY A 707 3.13 22.13 -1.39
C GLY A 707 2.84 21.97 0.11
N ILE A 708 2.20 22.98 0.73
CA ILE A 708 1.73 22.90 2.10
C ILE A 708 0.22 22.79 2.12
N ARG A 709 -0.29 21.75 2.78
CA ARG A 709 -1.72 21.55 2.98
C ARG A 709 -2.10 22.00 4.39
N LEU A 710 -2.79 23.14 4.51
CA LEU A 710 -3.28 23.66 5.78
C LEU A 710 -4.74 23.25 6.01
N GLN A 711 -5.05 22.74 7.21
CA GLN A 711 -6.42 22.59 7.69
C GLN A 711 -6.49 23.13 9.11
N ALA A 712 -7.49 23.95 9.38
CA ALA A 712 -7.79 24.43 10.72
C ALA A 712 -9.28 24.24 11.01
N SER A 713 -9.61 23.88 12.24
CA SER A 713 -11.01 23.89 12.70
C SER A 713 -11.13 24.46 14.11
N ALA A 714 -12.25 25.08 14.37
CA ALA A 714 -12.56 25.73 15.63
C ALA A 714 -14.02 25.49 15.99
N ASN A 715 -14.29 25.21 17.26
CA ASN A 715 -15.64 25.11 17.80
C ASN A 715 -15.81 26.16 18.91
N TYR A 716 -16.88 26.93 18.84
CA TYR A 716 -17.20 27.97 19.79
C TYR A 716 -18.60 27.79 20.36
N SER A 717 -18.79 28.13 21.63
CA SER A 717 -20.11 28.32 22.22
C SER A 717 -20.47 29.80 22.29
N LEU A 718 -21.77 30.07 22.11
CA LEU A 718 -22.36 31.41 22.26
C LEU A 718 -22.76 31.73 23.70
N TYR A 719 -22.74 30.74 24.59
CA TYR A 719 -23.28 30.85 25.95
C TYR A 719 -22.20 30.97 27.02
N ALA A 720 -22.52 31.74 28.06
CA ALA A 720 -21.74 31.80 29.29
C ALA A 720 -21.85 30.49 30.08
N ARG A 721 -20.97 30.32 31.07
CA ARG A 721 -20.98 29.17 32.00
C ARG A 721 -21.03 29.65 33.44
N ASN A 722 -21.68 28.89 34.31
CA ASN A 722 -21.71 29.14 35.75
C ASN A 722 -20.40 28.68 36.43
N GLU A 723 -20.33 28.85 37.76
CA GLU A 723 -19.19 28.43 38.60
C GLU A 723 -18.92 26.93 38.58
N ASN A 724 -19.90 26.12 38.18
CA ASN A 724 -19.78 24.67 38.01
C ASN A 724 -19.44 24.26 36.57
N GLY A 725 -19.25 25.22 35.66
CA GLY A 725 -18.90 25.00 34.27
C GLY A 725 -20.05 24.59 33.36
N GLN A 726 -21.28 24.59 33.86
CA GLN A 726 -22.48 24.32 33.07
C GLN A 726 -22.84 25.56 32.26
N GLN A 727 -23.26 25.36 31.00
CA GLN A 727 -23.76 26.46 30.19
C GLN A 727 -25.05 27.01 30.78
N ILE A 728 -25.15 28.33 30.82
CA ILE A 728 -26.36 29.05 31.21
C ILE A 728 -26.94 29.73 29.99
N ASP A 729 -28.26 29.93 29.95
CA ASP A 729 -28.97 30.56 28.83
C ASP A 729 -28.78 32.09 28.82
N THR A 730 -27.52 32.50 28.78
CA THR A 730 -27.08 33.88 28.72
C THR A 730 -25.93 33.94 27.73
N PHE A 731 -26.09 34.77 26.70
CA PHE A 731 -25.03 34.94 25.73
C PHE A 731 -23.76 35.46 26.38
N ILE A 732 -22.61 34.94 25.98
CA ILE A 732 -21.33 35.26 26.64
C ILE A 732 -20.98 36.74 26.57
N TRP A 733 -21.37 37.44 25.50
CA TRP A 733 -21.16 38.88 25.35
C TRP A 733 -22.01 39.74 26.31
N ASN A 734 -23.06 39.16 26.92
CA ASN A 734 -23.84 39.84 27.97
C ASN A 734 -23.23 39.63 29.35
N ALA A 735 -22.42 38.58 29.53
CA ALA A 735 -21.83 38.19 30.81
C ALA A 735 -20.38 38.69 30.99
N GLY A 736 -19.75 39.20 29.93
CA GLY A 736 -18.38 39.74 29.98
C GLY A 736 -17.87 40.17 28.60
N ASP A 737 -16.56 40.40 28.48
CA ASP A 737 -15.92 41.01 27.30
C ASP A 737 -15.70 40.05 26.10
N LYS A 738 -16.17 38.81 26.17
CA LYS A 738 -15.96 37.80 25.13
C LYS A 738 -17.19 37.66 24.25
N TYR A 739 -16.99 37.62 22.93
CA TYR A 739 -18.09 37.37 21.99
C TYR A 739 -18.40 35.88 21.80
N LEU A 740 -17.41 35.03 21.97
CA LEU A 740 -17.51 33.58 21.77
C LEU A 740 -16.64 32.86 22.80
N GLN A 741 -17.12 31.75 23.33
CA GLN A 741 -16.34 30.87 24.19
C GLN A 741 -15.64 29.79 23.35
N PRO A 742 -14.31 29.76 23.26
CA PRO A 742 -13.59 28.67 22.63
C PRO A 742 -13.90 27.34 23.32
N LEU A 743 -14.18 26.30 22.54
CA LEU A 743 -14.32 24.93 23.04
C LEU A 743 -13.19 24.03 22.54
N SER A 744 -12.83 24.13 21.26
CA SER A 744 -11.69 23.40 20.72
C SER A 744 -11.10 24.07 19.49
N TYR A 745 -9.80 23.85 19.27
CA TYR A 745 -9.07 24.22 18.07
C TYR A 745 -8.25 23.04 17.59
N SER A 746 -8.19 22.86 16.27
CA SER A 746 -7.19 22.01 15.64
C SER A 746 -6.57 22.71 14.45
N LEU A 747 -5.28 22.47 14.25
CA LEU A 747 -4.52 22.95 13.12
C LEU A 747 -3.60 21.81 12.67
N SER A 748 -3.71 21.41 11.41
CA SER A 748 -2.79 20.50 10.77
C SER A 748 -2.14 21.16 9.55
N ALA A 749 -0.83 20.96 9.42
CA ALA A 749 -0.07 21.39 8.28
C ALA A 749 0.84 20.24 7.84
N SER A 750 0.72 19.81 6.59
CA SER A 750 1.63 18.81 6.04
C SER A 750 2.33 19.34 4.80
N THR A 751 3.60 18.96 4.64
CA THR A 751 4.42 19.27 3.48
C THR A 751 5.39 18.14 3.22
N SER A 752 5.80 17.99 1.97
CA SER A 752 6.84 17.03 1.61
C SER A 752 7.85 17.66 0.68
N PHE A 753 9.12 17.40 0.95
CA PHE A 753 10.26 17.90 0.21
C PHE A 753 10.98 16.71 -0.42
N SER A 754 11.47 16.92 -1.62
CA SER A 754 12.37 16.00 -2.31
C SER A 754 13.46 16.82 -2.99
N GLY A 755 14.71 16.36 -2.96
CA GLY A 755 15.82 17.09 -3.56
C GLY A 755 16.80 16.19 -4.31
N GLY A 756 17.35 16.75 -5.39
CA GLY A 756 18.35 16.12 -6.25
C GLY A 756 19.23 17.18 -6.91
N GLU A 757 19.77 16.88 -8.10
CA GLU A 757 20.69 17.78 -8.84
C GLU A 757 20.16 19.20 -9.06
N ARG A 758 18.83 19.39 -9.06
CA ARG A 758 18.17 20.68 -9.28
C ARG A 758 17.71 21.36 -7.97
N GLY A 759 18.23 20.95 -6.82
CA GLY A 759 17.94 21.54 -5.50
C GLY A 759 16.67 20.99 -4.80
N PRO A 760 16.32 21.52 -3.61
CA PRO A 760 15.09 21.17 -2.90
C PRO A 760 13.86 21.56 -3.72
N ARG A 761 12.95 20.61 -3.92
CA ARG A 761 11.63 20.81 -4.51
C ARG A 761 10.58 20.44 -3.48
N ILE A 762 9.55 21.26 -3.38
CA ILE A 762 8.38 20.92 -2.59
C ILE A 762 7.48 20.07 -3.48
N SER A 763 7.15 18.86 -3.02
CA SER A 763 6.24 17.99 -3.74
C SER A 763 4.82 18.49 -3.57
N THR A 764 4.33 19.20 -4.59
CA THR A 764 2.92 19.57 -4.73
C THR A 764 2.18 18.48 -5.51
N PRO A 765 1.14 17.85 -4.93
CA PRO A 765 0.15 17.17 -5.76
C PRO A 765 -0.38 18.17 -6.80
N PRO A 766 -0.47 17.82 -8.09
CA PRO A 766 -0.91 18.75 -9.11
C PRO A 766 -2.30 19.30 -8.75
N TYR A 767 -2.43 20.62 -8.71
CA TYR A 767 -3.72 21.28 -8.57
C TYR A 767 -4.53 21.03 -9.84
N ARG A 768 -5.53 20.15 -9.76
CA ARG A 768 -6.47 19.94 -10.86
C ARG A 768 -7.53 21.04 -10.78
N PRO A 769 -7.68 21.89 -11.82
CA PRO A 769 -8.74 22.89 -11.82
C PRO A 769 -10.10 22.21 -11.71
N TYR A 770 -10.92 22.66 -10.77
CA TYR A 770 -12.30 22.21 -10.65
C TYR A 770 -13.14 22.91 -11.72
N ASP A 771 -13.51 22.17 -12.76
CA ASP A 771 -14.50 22.61 -13.74
C ASP A 771 -15.88 21.99 -13.38
N PRO A 772 -16.86 22.80 -12.94
CA PRO A 772 -18.19 22.31 -12.59
C PRO A 772 -19.01 21.79 -13.79
N TYR A 773 -18.57 22.03 -15.04
CA TYR A 773 -19.23 21.54 -16.25
C TYR A 773 -18.54 20.31 -16.85
N ASN A 774 -17.38 19.90 -16.33
CA ASN A 774 -16.65 18.76 -16.85
C ASN A 774 -17.14 17.44 -16.24
N GLN A 775 -18.02 16.74 -16.98
CA GLN A 775 -18.51 15.40 -16.62
C GLN A 775 -17.42 14.30 -16.67
N GLN A 776 -16.24 14.57 -17.25
CA GLN A 776 -15.11 13.62 -17.32
C GLN A 776 -14.51 13.30 -15.94
N PHE A 777 -14.85 14.08 -14.91
CA PHE A 777 -14.45 13.81 -13.51
C PHE A 777 -15.02 12.47 -12.96
N PHE A 778 -16.00 11.87 -13.65
CA PHE A 778 -16.58 10.57 -13.31
C PHE A 778 -16.06 9.40 -14.16
N SER A 779 -15.08 9.62 -15.04
CA SER A 779 -14.40 8.53 -15.75
C SER A 779 -13.38 7.84 -14.82
N PRO A 780 -13.41 6.51 -14.65
CA PRO A 780 -12.41 5.78 -13.86
C PRO A 780 -11.01 5.76 -14.49
N ILE A 781 -10.87 6.28 -15.72
CA ILE A 781 -9.62 6.35 -16.47
C ILE A 781 -9.24 7.82 -16.62
N ASP A 782 -8.11 8.20 -16.02
CA ASP A 782 -7.50 9.53 -16.14
C ASP A 782 -7.03 9.74 -17.59
N GLN A 783 -7.69 10.62 -18.34
CA GLN A 783 -7.36 10.88 -19.75
C GLN A 783 -5.99 11.54 -19.96
N TYR A 784 -5.34 12.01 -18.88
CA TYR A 784 -4.00 12.61 -18.89
C TYR A 784 -2.92 11.66 -18.35
N PHE A 785 -3.25 10.37 -18.16
CA PHE A 785 -2.27 9.34 -17.83
C PHE A 785 -1.30 9.20 -19.02
N ASN A 786 -0.09 9.78 -18.89
CA ASN A 786 1.02 9.92 -19.86
C ASN A 786 1.28 11.31 -20.45
N ASP A 787 0.50 12.35 -20.13
CA ASP A 787 0.75 13.70 -20.68
C ASP A 787 2.00 14.39 -20.11
N GLN A 788 2.54 13.86 -19.01
CA GLN A 788 3.91 14.16 -18.60
C GLN A 788 4.67 12.86 -18.40
N PRO A 789 5.89 12.72 -18.97
CA PRO A 789 6.75 11.60 -18.65
C PRO A 789 6.96 11.63 -17.14
N VAL A 790 6.57 10.54 -16.46
CA VAL A 790 6.87 10.34 -15.04
C VAL A 790 8.39 10.36 -14.93
N GLN A 791 8.94 11.54 -14.60
CA GLN A 791 10.36 11.70 -14.42
C GLN A 791 10.75 10.74 -13.29
N PRO A 792 11.65 9.76 -13.53
CA PRO A 792 12.08 8.87 -12.48
C PRO A 792 12.64 9.74 -11.36
N ILE A 793 11.98 9.73 -10.21
CA ILE A 793 12.37 10.51 -9.05
C ILE A 793 13.65 9.87 -8.50
N GLN A 794 14.80 10.23 -9.07
CA GLN A 794 16.11 9.97 -8.48
C GLN A 794 16.40 11.08 -7.46
N SER A 795 15.55 11.17 -6.43
CA SER A 795 15.77 12.10 -5.34
C SER A 795 16.91 11.59 -4.46
N THR A 796 17.94 12.41 -4.27
CA THR A 796 19.03 12.13 -3.33
C THR A 796 18.58 12.25 -1.88
N TRP A 797 17.47 12.95 -1.62
CA TRP A 797 16.84 12.98 -0.32
C TRP A 797 15.34 13.29 -0.36
N SER A 798 14.62 12.90 0.68
CA SER A 798 13.22 13.24 0.91
C SER A 798 12.95 13.53 2.38
N LEU A 799 11.95 14.37 2.64
CA LEU A 799 11.54 14.79 3.97
C LEU A 799 10.02 15.07 3.97
N GLY A 800 9.25 14.35 4.77
CA GLY A 800 7.86 14.71 5.07
C GLY A 800 7.81 15.43 6.42
N LEU A 801 7.12 16.56 6.49
CA LEU A 801 6.83 17.25 7.75
C LEU A 801 5.32 17.29 7.98
N ASP A 802 4.90 16.79 9.13
CA ASP A 802 3.51 16.77 9.57
C ASP A 802 3.41 17.47 10.93
N PHE A 803 2.84 18.67 10.92
CA PHE A 803 2.53 19.44 12.12
C PHE A 803 1.06 19.23 12.52
N SER A 804 0.83 18.98 13.80
CA SER A 804 -0.50 18.89 14.40
C SER A 804 -0.54 19.66 15.71
N TYR A 805 -1.46 20.61 15.81
CA TYR A 805 -1.82 21.29 17.03
C TYR A 805 -3.28 21.00 17.38
N ARG A 806 -3.55 20.66 18.64
CA ARG A 806 -4.90 20.50 19.18
C ARG A 806 -4.98 21.20 20.53
N TRP A 807 -6.09 21.89 20.75
CA TRP A 807 -6.40 22.56 22.01
C TRP A 807 -7.85 22.29 22.36
N ASN A 808 -8.11 21.85 23.58
CA ASN A 808 -9.45 21.53 24.08
C ASN A 808 -9.69 22.20 25.42
N TYR A 809 -10.76 22.97 25.49
CA TYR A 809 -11.19 23.65 26.70
C TYR A 809 -11.57 22.67 27.80
N ARG A 810 -11.10 22.93 29.03
CA ARG A 810 -11.51 22.24 30.26
C ARG A 810 -11.94 23.29 31.27
N PHE A 811 -13.15 23.15 31.82
CA PHE A 811 -13.62 24.09 32.83
C PHE A 811 -12.85 23.91 34.14
N GLY A 812 -12.41 25.03 34.74
CA GLY A 812 -11.71 25.04 36.02
C GLY A 812 -10.30 24.43 36.01
N GLN A 813 -9.75 24.13 34.84
CA GLN A 813 -8.44 23.50 34.65
C GLN A 813 -7.75 24.09 33.43
N ASP A 814 -6.44 23.87 33.33
CA ASP A 814 -5.73 24.18 32.10
C ASP A 814 -6.29 23.37 30.92
N ALA A 815 -6.35 24.02 29.77
CA ALA A 815 -6.80 23.38 28.54
C ALA A 815 -5.88 22.21 28.18
N ASN A 816 -6.47 21.13 27.68
CA ASN A 816 -5.67 20.02 27.17
C ASN A 816 -5.13 20.40 25.79
N GLN A 817 -3.81 20.49 25.66
CA GLN A 817 -3.15 20.95 24.45
C GLN A 817 -2.07 19.96 24.02
N THR A 818 -1.98 19.71 22.72
CA THR A 818 -0.89 18.94 22.11
C THR A 818 -0.38 19.66 20.89
N ALA A 819 0.93 19.65 20.68
CA ALA A 819 1.58 20.35 19.58
C ALA A 819 2.76 19.50 19.13
N THR A 820 2.60 18.72 18.07
CA THR A 820 3.65 17.81 17.58
C THR A 820 4.05 18.16 16.15
N LEU A 821 5.36 18.13 15.89
CA LEU A 821 5.91 18.13 14.54
C LEU A 821 6.61 16.80 14.33
N ASN A 822 6.09 16.01 13.40
CA ASN A 822 6.69 14.74 13.00
C ASN A 822 7.39 14.92 11.66
N ALA A 823 8.67 14.61 11.63
CA ALA A 823 9.47 14.50 10.42
C ALA A 823 9.51 13.03 10.01
N ASN A 824 8.62 12.69 9.07
CA ASN A 824 8.43 11.34 8.56
C ASN A 824 9.24 11.15 7.28
N ASN A 825 9.67 9.92 7.01
CA ASN A 825 10.37 9.53 5.79
C ASN A 825 11.60 10.42 5.49
N ILE A 826 12.36 10.77 6.52
CA ILE A 826 13.63 11.46 6.32
C ILE A 826 14.57 10.45 5.67
N GLN A 827 14.85 10.61 4.38
CA GLN A 827 15.76 9.71 3.65
C GLN A 827 16.83 10.53 2.96
N PHE A 828 18.09 10.15 3.11
CA PHE A 828 19.24 10.79 2.49
C PHE A 828 20.18 9.75 1.92
N ASN A 829 20.56 9.88 0.65
CA ASN A 829 21.60 9.07 0.03
C ASN A 829 22.93 9.81 0.18
N LEU A 830 23.79 9.35 1.10
CA LEU A 830 25.12 9.97 1.35
C LEU A 830 26.04 9.80 0.12
N THR A 831 25.93 8.65 -0.55
CA THR A 831 26.55 8.33 -1.84
C THR A 831 25.61 7.37 -2.60
N PRO A 832 25.81 7.06 -3.90
CA PRO A 832 24.93 6.14 -4.64
C PRO A 832 24.74 4.77 -3.98
N LYS A 833 25.67 4.35 -3.12
CA LYS A 833 25.69 3.06 -2.42
C LYS A 833 25.31 3.15 -0.93
N TRP A 834 25.06 4.34 -0.40
CA TRP A 834 24.75 4.54 1.02
C TRP A 834 23.44 5.32 1.17
N SER A 835 22.47 4.74 1.87
CA SER A 835 21.23 5.43 2.23
C SER A 835 21.03 5.45 3.75
N VAL A 836 20.60 6.59 4.25
CA VAL A 836 20.20 6.80 5.64
C VAL A 836 18.71 7.10 5.61
N SER A 837 17.94 6.43 6.47
CA SER A 837 16.56 6.78 6.71
C SER A 837 16.29 6.93 8.20
N THR A 838 15.53 7.95 8.58
CA THR A 838 15.14 8.17 9.96
C THR A 838 13.73 8.76 10.06
N ARG A 839 13.16 8.68 11.26
CA ARG A 839 11.94 9.35 11.65
C ARG A 839 12.20 10.05 12.97
N LEU A 840 11.83 11.32 13.02
CA LEU A 840 11.99 12.18 14.19
C LEU A 840 10.68 12.88 14.48
N GLY A 841 10.47 13.27 15.72
CA GLY A 841 9.37 14.16 16.06
C GLY A 841 9.70 14.95 17.31
N TYR A 842 8.99 16.06 17.49
CA TYR A 842 9.16 16.95 18.62
C TYR A 842 7.79 17.36 19.14
N ASP A 843 7.58 17.21 20.45
CA ASP A 843 6.40 17.73 21.15
C ASP A 843 6.74 19.09 21.75
N PHE A 844 6.09 20.15 21.27
CA PHE A 844 6.33 21.52 21.73
C PHE A 844 5.68 21.82 23.10
N ILE A 845 4.75 20.98 23.57
CA ILE A 845 4.12 21.13 24.89
C ILE A 845 5.00 20.52 25.96
N GLU A 846 5.35 19.23 25.80
CA GLU A 846 6.24 18.51 26.75
C GLU A 846 7.72 18.92 26.57
N LYS A 847 8.07 19.52 25.43
CA LYS A 847 9.43 19.94 25.05
C LYS A 847 10.40 18.77 24.88
N GLU A 848 9.87 17.61 24.51
CA GLU A 848 10.62 16.37 24.34
C GLU A 848 10.65 15.90 22.88
N LEU A 849 11.69 15.14 22.54
CA LEU A 849 11.76 14.43 21.27
C LEU A 849 10.93 13.15 21.35
N THR A 850 10.13 12.88 20.32
CA THR A 850 9.42 11.58 20.22
C THR A 850 10.43 10.47 19.92
N PRO A 851 10.09 9.19 20.18
CA PRO A 851 10.96 8.06 19.84
C PRO A 851 11.44 8.12 18.39
N ALA A 852 12.73 7.91 18.20
CA ALA A 852 13.40 8.00 16.91
C ALA A 852 13.88 6.62 16.45
N GLN A 853 13.98 6.44 15.14
CA GLN A 853 14.58 5.23 14.57
C GLN A 853 15.56 5.65 13.48
N PHE A 854 16.77 5.11 13.51
CA PHE A 854 17.78 5.36 12.50
C PHE A 854 18.07 4.05 11.77
N ARG A 855 18.13 4.12 10.44
CA ARG A 855 18.53 3.01 9.58
C ARG A 855 19.56 3.50 8.58
N LEU A 856 20.63 2.76 8.46
CA LEU A 856 21.77 2.99 7.59
C LEU A 856 21.94 1.76 6.71
N ASN A 857 21.77 1.92 5.40
CA ASN A 857 21.99 0.84 4.44
C ASN A 857 23.20 1.16 3.58
N ARG A 858 24.00 0.13 3.29
CA ARG A 858 25.10 0.17 2.32
C ARG A 858 24.94 -0.95 1.31
N GLN A 859 24.73 -0.59 0.05
CA GLN A 859 24.80 -1.51 -1.08
C GLN A 859 26.26 -1.66 -1.50
N MET A 860 26.85 -2.82 -1.21
CA MET A 860 28.16 -3.21 -1.75
C MET A 860 27.93 -3.99 -3.06
N VAL A 861 29.00 -4.45 -3.70
CA VAL A 861 28.89 -5.10 -5.03
C VAL A 861 28.05 -6.38 -4.96
N CYS A 862 28.35 -7.26 -4.01
CA CYS A 862 27.68 -8.54 -3.84
C CYS A 862 27.09 -8.72 -2.42
N TRP A 863 27.14 -7.68 -1.58
CA TRP A 863 26.62 -7.67 -0.22
C TRP A 863 25.78 -6.43 0.05
N ASN A 864 24.74 -6.56 0.86
CA ASN A 864 23.92 -5.48 1.37
C ASN A 864 24.02 -5.46 2.89
N LEU A 865 24.45 -4.34 3.43
CA LEU A 865 24.53 -4.11 4.87
C LEU A 865 23.36 -3.20 5.27
N SER A 866 22.66 -3.57 6.34
CA SER A 866 21.62 -2.78 6.97
C SER A 866 21.89 -2.71 8.46
N PHE A 867 22.11 -1.51 8.97
CA PHE A 867 22.28 -1.23 10.38
C PHE A 867 21.13 -0.35 10.85
N GLN A 868 20.36 -0.83 11.83
CA GLN A 868 19.22 -0.12 12.38
C GLN A 868 19.40 0.02 13.88
N PHE A 869 19.21 1.23 14.42
CA PHE A 869 19.36 1.46 15.84
C PHE A 869 18.37 2.49 16.35
N ASN A 870 17.99 2.34 17.62
CA ASN A 870 17.29 3.36 18.39
C ASN A 870 18.15 3.69 19.62
N PRO A 871 18.76 4.88 19.68
CA PRO A 871 19.67 5.24 20.76
C PRO A 871 18.97 5.81 22.01
N PHE A 872 17.70 6.21 21.93
CA PHE A 872 17.02 6.94 23.01
C PHE A 872 15.60 6.38 23.29
N GLY A 873 15.07 6.67 24.49
CA GLY A 873 13.78 6.16 24.95
C GLY A 873 13.82 4.74 25.52
N ASP A 874 12.65 4.20 25.83
CA ASP A 874 12.50 2.93 26.57
C ASP A 874 12.87 1.69 25.75
N ASN A 875 13.09 1.82 24.43
CA ASN A 875 13.44 0.71 23.55
C ASN A 875 14.76 0.92 22.78
N GLN A 876 15.88 0.80 23.47
CA GLN A 876 17.22 0.82 22.88
C GLN A 876 17.60 -0.52 22.24
N TYR A 877 17.98 -0.50 20.97
CA TYR A 877 18.46 -1.68 20.26
C TYR A 877 19.44 -1.29 19.13
N TYR A 878 20.24 -2.28 18.74
CA TYR A 878 21.15 -2.23 17.61
C TYR A 878 20.99 -3.51 16.81
N SER A 879 20.49 -3.38 15.58
CA SER A 879 20.28 -4.47 14.64
C SER A 879 21.27 -4.35 13.51
N PHE A 880 22.02 -5.42 13.27
CA PHE A 880 22.99 -5.54 12.20
C PHE A 880 22.62 -6.71 11.30
N ARG A 881 22.26 -6.40 10.06
CA ARG A 881 21.98 -7.39 9.01
C ARG A 881 22.99 -7.24 7.89
N LEU A 882 23.56 -8.37 7.48
CA LEU A 882 24.43 -8.47 6.33
C LEU A 882 23.88 -9.58 5.43
N SER A 883 23.41 -9.21 4.23
CA SER A 883 22.83 -10.15 3.27
C SER A 883 23.61 -10.12 1.96
N LEU A 884 23.53 -11.19 1.17
CA LEU A 884 24.08 -11.21 -0.18
C LEU A 884 23.13 -10.48 -1.13
N SER A 885 23.68 -9.83 -2.16
CA SER A 885 22.86 -9.11 -3.14
C SER A 885 22.21 -10.04 -4.16
N SER A 886 22.77 -11.23 -4.38
CA SER A 886 22.23 -12.26 -5.25
C SER A 886 21.48 -13.33 -4.44
N GLY A 887 20.24 -13.63 -4.84
CA GLY A 887 19.39 -14.64 -4.20
C GLY A 887 19.85 -16.08 -4.44
N GLN A 888 20.91 -16.30 -5.22
CA GLN A 888 21.33 -17.64 -5.66
C GLN A 888 22.00 -18.48 -4.57
N ILE A 889 22.63 -17.87 -3.56
CA ILE A 889 23.24 -18.64 -2.47
C ILE A 889 22.19 -19.28 -1.54
N SER A 890 21.04 -18.65 -1.33
CA SER A 890 19.98 -19.26 -0.51
C SER A 890 19.50 -20.58 -1.14
N SER A 891 19.53 -20.65 -2.48
CA SER A 891 19.23 -21.86 -3.26
C SER A 891 20.24 -22.99 -3.11
N LEU A 892 21.49 -22.66 -2.78
CA LEU A 892 22.59 -23.62 -2.67
C LEU A 892 22.39 -24.61 -1.50
N PHE A 893 21.66 -24.17 -0.46
CA PHE A 893 21.33 -24.98 0.71
C PHE A 893 20.12 -25.91 0.49
N GLN A 894 19.46 -25.88 -0.68
CA GLN A 894 18.23 -26.61 -0.97
C GLN A 894 18.35 -28.14 -0.98
N LYS A 895 19.50 -28.70 -1.38
CA LYS A 895 19.58 -30.10 -1.81
C LYS A 895 20.52 -30.98 -0.98
N LEU A 896 20.56 -30.76 0.33
CA LEU A 896 21.12 -31.75 1.26
C LEU A 896 20.27 -33.04 1.22
N PRO A 897 20.89 -34.24 1.21
CA PRO A 897 20.16 -35.51 1.12
C PRO A 897 19.18 -35.66 2.28
N GLY A 898 17.89 -35.55 1.99
CA GLY A 898 16.79 -35.62 2.97
C GLY A 898 15.58 -34.74 2.64
N LEU A 899 15.78 -33.63 1.92
CA LEU A 899 14.72 -32.64 1.60
C LEU A 899 14.22 -32.70 0.13
N ASN A 900 14.81 -33.58 -0.69
CA ASN A 900 14.67 -33.64 -2.15
C ASN A 900 13.28 -34.07 -2.69
N ASN A 901 12.35 -34.50 -1.83
CA ASN A 901 11.08 -35.09 -2.27
C ASN A 901 9.92 -34.07 -2.41
N LEU A 902 10.12 -32.81 -2.05
CA LEU A 902 9.01 -31.84 -1.95
C LEU A 902 8.79 -30.99 -3.21
N GLU A 903 9.80 -30.79 -4.06
CA GLU A 903 9.65 -30.02 -5.31
C GLU A 903 9.39 -30.91 -6.55
N ARG A 904 9.69 -32.21 -6.48
CA ARG A 904 9.75 -33.10 -7.64
C ARG A 904 8.38 -33.44 -8.25
N SER A 905 7.27 -33.12 -7.59
CA SER A 905 5.91 -33.39 -8.08
C SER A 905 5.32 -32.31 -9.00
N SER A 906 6.03 -31.20 -9.23
CA SER A 906 5.49 -30.05 -9.97
C SER A 906 6.03 -29.86 -11.40
N ARG A 907 6.86 -30.79 -11.91
CA ARG A 907 7.38 -30.72 -13.29
C ARG A 907 6.59 -31.62 -14.24
N GLU A 908 5.41 -31.18 -14.68
CA GLU A 908 4.85 -31.61 -15.96
C GLU A 908 5.36 -30.69 -17.08
N ALA A 909 6.63 -30.84 -17.42
CA ALA A 909 7.17 -30.43 -18.72
C ALA A 909 7.95 -31.62 -19.28
N GLY A 910 7.22 -32.71 -19.51
CA GLY A 910 7.72 -33.86 -20.25
C GLY A 910 7.78 -33.51 -21.74
N ARG A 911 8.97 -33.65 -22.34
CA ARG A 911 9.08 -33.78 -23.80
C ARG A 911 8.15 -34.90 -24.28
N PRO A 912 7.33 -34.70 -25.32
CA PRO A 912 6.67 -35.83 -25.96
C PRO A 912 7.74 -36.71 -26.63
N PRO A 913 7.60 -38.05 -26.60
CA PRO A 913 8.50 -38.93 -27.34
C PRO A 913 8.33 -38.71 -28.85
N PRO A 914 9.37 -38.95 -29.67
CA PRO A 914 9.25 -38.82 -31.12
C PRO A 914 8.26 -39.87 -31.63
N ARG A 915 7.25 -39.41 -32.38
CA ARG A 915 6.32 -40.28 -33.10
C ARG A 915 7.06 -41.00 -34.23
N PHE A 916 6.92 -42.33 -34.28
CA PHE A 916 6.81 -43.09 -35.53
C PHE A 916 5.36 -43.55 -35.66
#